data_AF-A0A6B2CT24-F1
#
_entry.id   AF-A0A6B2CT24-F1
#
_cell.length_a   1.000
_cell.length_b   1.000
_cell.length_c   1.000
_cell.angle_alpha   90.00
_cell.angle_beta   90.00
_cell.angle_gamma   90.00
#
_symmetry.space_group_name_H-M   'P 1'
#
loop_
_entity.id
_entity.type
_entity.pdbx_description
1 polymer ?
#
loop_
_entity_poly.entity_id
_entity_poly.type
_entity_poly.pdbx_seq_one_letter_code
_entity_poly.pdbx_strand_id
1 'polypeptide(L)'
;MGMWRRRGKAASARLSAALYSVYHGLYSEAVVSSVASAVALAEVGRFREAVEYVQRAAKALYEAAREVFERVKVTVQRLVELFVEAVARALAWVDEHKAYLFLMTAVTAGAITLAAALNLWGLVELEKLAYTASLTPFVAAGVKEYSREEAFNILKKDSDPYEKFKEIAKAANDGKVKLAEPWESLRKLILPKKSEKGRLMKGRVYSELNEEKKRALFYAAFVLEEAFSVYRSALGEYAKGLREAVRREEVGEGPFKKVVYVADLGQIKQLAKKEEEAFENALSTLREKLNEYSVEHGLGGLLDVNEDVARRLAEAKQLELSRFSGVSFGVKAYAALVAYREYALGRRSPYGVAAWHWLEVGGSAWLLYYEPITAYNKAKKAKVVRPAAVEELVAEALRRLFLKPGADHLHGFVEELTKGGRLALELEEKKTKEKTGSYVFKLYNVKEGGGLKELDIRLRIRKLGESIVYALEFDDMERWLGFFKQELEAAMKAAEEVRERLPVEDRFPYMVGWVDSDVAIIRRRNERVLQMSTSHLWQLAETHALFDWSNIVVRGVSLTLEGPKPEFYARTSLGKLDDAIKKSAECGWLNMLGTKAGLKDLMYVKSWDDLKRWVADHWDIVVNAAVRRLGEGVRGELEALRDRLNDDKIAREVVAPALLLIQAERLGVNETTLRYFGAVVSGAIDGDGT
;
A
#
# COMPACT_ATOMS: atom_id res chain seq x y z
N MET A 1 56.62 -12.79 -11.20
CA MET A 1 55.16 -12.51 -11.18
C MET A 1 54.49 -13.09 -9.91
N GLY A 2 55.09 -12.87 -8.71
CA GLY A 2 54.74 -13.58 -7.47
C GLY A 2 54.32 -12.72 -6.27
N MET A 3 54.20 -11.40 -6.40
CA MET A 3 53.94 -10.49 -5.26
C MET A 3 52.52 -9.89 -5.22
N TRP A 4 51.71 -10.01 -6.27
CA TRP A 4 50.40 -9.35 -6.33
C TRP A 4 49.19 -10.21 -5.90
N ARG A 5 49.33 -11.55 -5.82
CA ARG A 5 48.23 -12.44 -5.37
C ARG A 5 48.07 -12.59 -3.86
N ARG A 6 49.01 -12.11 -3.03
CA ARG A 6 48.89 -12.19 -1.55
C ARG A 6 48.24 -10.96 -0.91
N ARG A 7 48.20 -9.80 -1.57
CA ARG A 7 47.57 -8.58 -1.02
C ARG A 7 46.03 -8.58 -1.10
N GLY A 8 45.44 -9.20 -2.12
CA GLY A 8 43.97 -9.31 -2.25
C GLY A 8 43.32 -10.30 -1.27
N LYS A 9 43.97 -11.43 -0.99
CA LYS A 9 43.49 -12.44 -0.02
C LYS A 9 43.56 -11.95 1.43
N ALA A 10 44.57 -11.14 1.77
CA ALA A 10 44.68 -10.56 3.10
C ALA A 10 43.67 -9.43 3.32
N ALA A 11 43.32 -8.65 2.29
CA ALA A 11 42.36 -7.55 2.40
C ALA A 11 40.91 -8.04 2.63
N SER A 12 40.45 -9.07 1.90
CA SER A 12 39.09 -9.61 2.05
C SER A 12 38.88 -10.38 3.35
N ALA A 13 39.88 -11.16 3.78
CA ALA A 13 39.87 -11.82 5.10
C ALA A 13 39.97 -10.81 6.26
N ARG A 14 40.69 -9.70 6.08
CA ARG A 14 40.77 -8.61 7.07
C ARG A 14 39.46 -7.82 7.20
N LEU A 15 38.73 -7.59 6.10
CA LEU A 15 37.44 -6.89 6.09
C LEU A 15 36.30 -7.73 6.73
N SER A 16 36.28 -9.04 6.46
CA SER A 16 35.33 -9.96 7.10
C SER A 16 35.62 -10.17 8.59
N ALA A 17 36.89 -10.25 8.99
CA ALA A 17 37.29 -10.25 10.41
C ALA A 17 37.00 -8.90 11.11
N ALA A 18 37.14 -7.77 10.40
CA ALA A 18 36.79 -6.44 10.89
C ALA A 18 35.29 -6.30 11.18
N LEU A 19 34.43 -6.75 10.26
CA LEU A 19 32.98 -6.75 10.47
C LEU A 19 32.54 -7.70 11.59
N TYR A 20 33.18 -8.86 11.69
CA TYR A 20 32.95 -9.80 12.80
C TYR A 20 33.42 -9.22 14.15
N SER A 21 34.52 -8.48 14.18
CA SER A 21 35.03 -7.79 15.38
C SER A 21 34.18 -6.57 15.78
N VAL A 22 33.57 -5.86 14.81
CA VAL A 22 32.60 -4.79 15.08
C VAL A 22 31.31 -5.37 15.66
N TYR A 23 30.83 -6.49 15.11
CA TYR A 23 29.70 -7.24 15.67
C TYR A 23 30.02 -7.73 17.09
N HIS A 24 31.19 -8.32 17.32
CA HIS A 24 31.59 -8.79 18.65
C HIS A 24 31.90 -7.65 19.65
N GLY A 25 32.38 -6.50 19.17
CA GLY A 25 32.63 -5.30 19.99
C GLY A 25 31.34 -4.62 20.46
N LEU A 26 30.31 -4.59 19.59
CA LEU A 26 28.95 -4.13 19.92
C LEU A 26 28.31 -4.99 21.02
N TYR A 27 28.64 -6.28 21.09
CA TYR A 27 28.19 -7.22 22.12
C TYR A 27 29.28 -7.56 23.13
N SER A 28 30.35 -6.75 23.23
CA SER A 28 31.40 -6.99 24.20
C SER A 28 30.86 -6.85 25.62
N GLU A 29 31.35 -7.68 26.53
CA GLU A 29 30.91 -7.68 27.92
C GLU A 29 31.05 -6.28 28.56
N ALA A 30 32.05 -5.50 28.17
CA ALA A 30 32.25 -4.11 28.60
C ALA A 30 31.13 -3.15 28.12
N VAL A 31 30.69 -3.26 26.86
CA VAL A 31 29.61 -2.43 26.31
C VAL A 31 28.26 -2.86 26.89
N VAL A 32 28.00 -4.17 26.95
CA VAL A 32 26.76 -4.73 27.49
C VAL A 32 26.63 -4.45 28.99
N SER A 33 27.69 -4.61 29.77
CA SER A 33 27.72 -4.31 31.22
C SER A 33 27.56 -2.81 31.51
N SER A 34 28.18 -1.95 30.70
CA SER A 34 28.05 -0.49 30.87
C SER A 34 26.65 0.00 30.50
N VAL A 35 26.02 -0.56 29.47
CA VAL A 35 24.63 -0.25 29.09
C VAL A 35 23.65 -0.77 30.14
N ALA A 36 23.83 -2.01 30.63
CA ALA A 36 23.00 -2.56 31.70
C ALA A 36 23.11 -1.74 33.00
N SER A 37 24.33 -1.30 33.37
CA SER A 37 24.56 -0.45 34.54
C SER A 37 23.97 0.96 34.36
N ALA A 38 24.03 1.52 33.15
CA ALA A 38 23.41 2.81 32.84
C ALA A 38 21.87 2.74 32.92
N VAL A 39 21.27 1.64 32.46
CA VAL A 39 19.81 1.41 32.57
C VAL A 39 19.40 1.27 34.03
N ALA A 40 20.11 0.43 34.81
CA ALA A 40 19.81 0.25 36.23
C ALA A 40 19.95 1.56 37.04
N LEU A 41 20.96 2.39 36.75
CA LEU A 41 21.16 3.68 37.42
C LEU A 41 20.15 4.76 36.98
N ALA A 42 19.69 4.70 35.72
CA ALA A 42 18.63 5.56 35.22
C ALA A 42 17.26 5.23 35.84
N GLU A 43 16.97 3.95 36.08
CA GLU A 43 15.73 3.50 36.74
C GLU A 43 15.62 3.97 38.20
N VAL A 44 16.74 4.15 38.90
CA VAL A 44 16.78 4.68 40.28
C VAL A 44 17.10 6.18 40.37
N GLY A 45 17.01 6.92 39.26
CA GLY A 45 17.11 8.38 39.24
C GLY A 45 18.53 8.95 39.35
N ARG A 46 19.58 8.12 39.24
CA ARG A 46 21.00 8.53 39.33
C ARG A 46 21.58 8.86 37.96
N PHE A 47 20.97 9.82 37.28
CA PHE A 47 21.23 10.13 35.87
C PHE A 47 22.65 10.64 35.58
N ARG A 48 23.29 11.36 36.51
CA ARG A 48 24.67 11.84 36.33
C ARG A 48 25.67 10.69 36.20
N GLU A 49 25.47 9.62 36.97
CA GLU A 49 26.32 8.44 36.94
C GLU A 49 25.98 7.53 35.76
N ALA A 50 24.70 7.41 35.39
CA ALA A 50 24.28 6.73 34.18
C ALA A 50 24.95 7.33 32.93
N VAL A 51 25.10 8.67 32.88
CA VAL A 51 25.81 9.38 31.81
C VAL A 51 27.30 9.00 31.75
N GLU A 52 27.98 8.85 32.89
CA GLU A 52 29.38 8.41 32.91
C GLU A 52 29.55 6.99 32.34
N TYR A 53 28.60 6.09 32.60
CA TYR A 53 28.60 4.74 32.02
C TYR A 53 28.27 4.73 30.53
N VAL A 54 27.36 5.60 30.07
CA VAL A 54 27.10 5.80 28.63
C VAL A 54 28.33 6.39 27.93
N GLN A 55 29.05 7.32 28.56
CA GLN A 55 30.31 7.85 28.03
C GLN A 55 31.40 6.78 27.95
N ARG A 56 31.51 5.88 28.94
CA ARG A 56 32.41 4.73 28.88
C ARG A 56 32.03 3.74 27.78
N ALA A 57 30.73 3.47 27.61
CA ALA A 57 30.24 2.62 26.52
C ALA A 57 30.54 3.23 25.15
N ALA A 58 30.27 4.54 24.96
CA ALA A 58 30.57 5.26 23.74
C ALA A 58 32.08 5.31 23.45
N LYS A 59 32.92 5.49 24.48
CA LYS A 59 34.38 5.49 24.35
C LYS A 59 34.92 4.10 24.01
N ALA A 60 34.40 3.03 24.62
CA ALA A 60 34.78 1.67 24.30
C ALA A 60 34.38 1.29 22.86
N LEU A 61 33.20 1.72 22.43
CA LEU A 61 32.70 1.52 21.06
C LEU A 61 33.51 2.34 20.05
N TYR A 62 33.93 3.56 20.42
CA TYR A 62 34.85 4.38 19.64
C TYR A 62 36.24 3.76 19.50
N GLU A 63 36.84 3.24 20.58
CA GLU A 63 38.16 2.59 20.50
C GLU A 63 38.10 1.27 19.71
N ALA A 64 37.05 0.46 19.90
CA ALA A 64 36.81 -0.74 19.10
C ALA A 64 36.62 -0.43 17.61
N ALA A 65 35.91 0.67 17.29
CA ALA A 65 35.77 1.17 15.93
C ALA A 65 37.10 1.70 15.38
N ARG A 66 37.84 2.50 16.16
CA ARG A 66 39.10 3.15 15.75
C ARG A 66 40.19 2.13 15.42
N GLU A 67 40.31 1.06 16.21
CA GLU A 67 41.31 0.00 16.00
C GLU A 67 41.03 -0.82 14.72
N VAL A 68 39.76 -0.94 14.34
CA VAL A 68 39.33 -1.57 13.08
C VAL A 68 39.52 -0.63 11.89
N PHE A 69 39.25 0.66 12.05
CA PHE A 69 39.36 1.66 10.98
C PHE A 69 40.79 2.11 10.69
N GLU A 70 41.72 2.09 11.66
CA GLU A 70 43.14 2.28 11.37
C GLU A 70 43.71 1.19 10.44
N ARG A 71 43.10 -0.01 10.43
CA ARG A 71 43.50 -1.13 9.57
C ARG A 71 42.94 -1.04 8.14
N VAL A 72 41.97 -0.16 7.89
CA VAL A 72 41.34 0.06 6.57
C VAL A 72 41.45 1.54 6.18
N LYS A 73 42.69 1.98 5.91
CA LYS A 73 42.96 3.31 5.36
C LYS A 73 42.37 3.44 3.95
N VAL A 74 41.29 4.21 3.79
CA VAL A 74 41.26 5.47 2.98
C VAL A 74 39.85 6.08 2.77
N THR A 75 38.70 5.45 3.01
CA THR A 75 37.40 6.08 2.63
C THR A 75 36.37 6.28 3.75
N VAL A 76 36.65 5.86 4.98
CA VAL A 76 35.68 5.90 6.11
C VAL A 76 35.89 7.09 7.07
N GLN A 77 37.02 7.78 6.95
CA GLN A 77 37.45 8.82 7.89
C GLN A 77 36.46 9.98 7.99
N ARG A 78 35.85 10.39 6.86
CA ARG A 78 34.93 11.53 6.79
C ARG A 78 33.51 11.23 7.31
N LEU A 79 33.08 9.97 7.22
CA LEU A 79 31.77 9.51 7.72
C LEU A 79 31.80 9.33 9.24
N VAL A 80 32.95 8.85 9.76
CA VAL A 80 33.20 8.76 11.21
C VAL A 80 33.42 10.14 11.82
N GLU A 81 34.11 11.05 11.15
CA GLU A 81 34.21 12.46 11.58
C GLU A 81 32.83 13.11 11.71
N LEU A 82 31.95 12.96 10.71
CA LEU A 82 30.59 13.50 10.75
C LEU A 82 29.73 12.86 11.86
N PHE A 83 29.89 11.57 12.12
CA PHE A 83 29.19 10.88 13.21
C PHE A 83 29.71 11.33 14.58
N VAL A 84 31.03 11.44 14.75
CA VAL A 84 31.66 11.94 15.99
C VAL A 84 31.32 13.41 16.22
N GLU A 85 31.27 14.24 15.18
CA GLU A 85 30.86 15.63 15.25
C GLU A 85 29.38 15.78 15.62
N ALA A 86 28.51 14.93 15.07
CA ALA A 86 27.09 14.90 15.44
C ALA A 86 26.88 14.45 16.90
N VAL A 87 27.62 13.43 17.35
CA VAL A 87 27.57 12.97 18.75
C VAL A 87 28.15 14.02 19.70
N ALA A 88 29.26 14.68 19.34
CA ALA A 88 29.85 15.75 20.12
C ALA A 88 28.94 16.99 20.23
N ARG A 89 28.25 17.38 19.15
CA ARG A 89 27.25 18.46 19.17
C ARG A 89 26.03 18.12 20.00
N ALA A 90 25.55 16.87 19.92
CA ALA A 90 24.45 16.40 20.76
C ALA A 90 24.83 16.40 22.25
N LEU A 91 26.07 15.99 22.57
CA LEU A 91 26.59 16.01 23.94
C LEU A 91 26.78 17.44 24.46
N ALA A 92 27.32 18.36 23.64
CA ALA A 92 27.48 19.77 24.01
C ALA A 92 26.11 20.45 24.27
N TRP A 93 25.11 20.13 23.45
CA TRP A 93 23.76 20.67 23.60
C TRP A 93 23.06 20.14 24.88
N VAL A 94 23.31 18.88 25.25
CA VAL A 94 22.80 18.27 26.49
C VAL A 94 23.45 18.88 27.74
N ASP A 95 24.75 19.19 27.68
CA ASP A 95 25.48 19.84 28.78
C ASP A 95 25.02 21.30 28.98
N GLU A 96 24.72 22.01 27.89
CA GLU A 96 24.23 23.39 27.89
C GLU A 96 22.78 23.52 28.38
N HIS A 97 21.90 22.55 28.10
CA HIS A 97 20.46 22.65 28.37
C HIS A 97 19.95 21.76 29.53
N LYS A 98 20.82 21.02 30.24
CA LYS A 98 20.47 20.11 31.36
C LYS A 98 19.29 19.17 31.05
N ALA A 99 19.11 18.76 29.79
CA ALA A 99 17.92 18.07 29.31
C ALA A 99 18.12 16.54 29.23
N TYR A 100 18.39 15.91 30.37
CA TYR A 100 18.70 14.47 30.50
C TYR A 100 17.61 13.51 29.98
N LEU A 101 16.37 13.99 29.80
CA LEU A 101 15.23 13.22 29.25
C LEU A 101 15.35 12.89 27.75
N PHE A 102 16.25 13.54 27.00
CA PHE A 102 16.42 13.31 25.55
C PHE A 102 17.48 12.25 25.19
N LEU A 103 18.22 11.73 26.17
CA LEU A 103 19.31 10.76 25.95
C LEU A 103 18.81 9.42 25.39
N MET A 104 17.69 8.90 25.91
CA MET A 104 17.10 7.66 25.38
C MET A 104 16.66 7.83 23.93
N THR A 105 16.07 8.97 23.58
CA THR A 105 15.56 9.21 22.22
C THR A 105 16.70 9.42 21.22
N ALA A 106 17.75 10.15 21.60
CA ALA A 106 18.90 10.40 20.74
C ALA A 106 19.78 9.15 20.54
N VAL A 107 20.01 8.35 21.60
CA VAL A 107 20.77 7.10 21.50
C VAL A 107 19.98 6.05 20.70
N THR A 108 18.67 5.97 20.90
CA THR A 108 17.82 5.06 20.11
C THR A 108 17.70 5.51 18.66
N ALA A 109 17.58 6.81 18.38
CA ALA A 109 17.61 7.35 17.03
C ALA A 109 18.97 7.12 16.36
N GLY A 110 20.08 7.35 17.07
CA GLY A 110 21.43 7.09 16.58
C GLY A 110 21.68 5.60 16.28
N ALA A 111 21.23 4.71 17.16
CA ALA A 111 21.30 3.27 16.95
C ALA A 111 20.41 2.79 15.79
N ILE A 112 19.22 3.37 15.61
CA ILE A 112 18.31 3.06 14.49
C ILE A 112 18.86 3.61 13.18
N THR A 113 19.41 4.82 13.17
CA THR A 113 20.04 5.41 11.98
C THR A 113 21.32 4.67 11.60
N LEU A 114 22.13 4.24 12.58
CA LEU A 114 23.31 3.41 12.34
C LEU A 114 22.90 1.99 11.88
N ALA A 115 21.88 1.38 12.47
CA ALA A 115 21.36 0.09 12.03
C ALA A 115 20.72 0.19 10.64
N ALA A 116 20.04 1.29 10.31
CA ALA A 116 19.49 1.53 8.98
C ALA A 116 20.60 1.81 7.95
N ALA A 117 21.63 2.56 8.32
CA ALA A 117 22.80 2.81 7.49
C ALA A 117 23.63 1.53 7.28
N LEU A 118 23.80 0.69 8.30
CA LEU A 118 24.46 -0.62 8.23
C LEU A 118 23.60 -1.66 7.50
N ASN A 119 22.26 -1.57 7.55
CA ASN A 119 21.36 -2.39 6.73
C ASN A 119 21.36 -1.94 5.26
N LEU A 120 21.42 -0.64 4.98
CA LEU A 120 21.52 -0.09 3.61
C LEU A 120 22.90 -0.34 3.00
N TRP A 121 23.97 -0.17 3.78
CA TRP A 121 25.33 -0.54 3.40
C TRP A 121 25.45 -2.06 3.30
N GLY A 122 24.83 -2.79 4.22
CA GLY A 122 24.68 -4.25 4.17
C GLY A 122 23.99 -4.69 2.89
N LEU A 123 22.94 -4.04 2.42
CA LEU A 123 22.25 -4.42 1.17
C LEU A 123 23.03 -4.04 -0.09
N VAL A 124 23.64 -2.85 -0.14
CA VAL A 124 24.41 -2.37 -1.31
C VAL A 124 25.78 -3.05 -1.41
N GLU A 125 26.41 -3.38 -0.28
CA GLU A 125 27.61 -4.21 -0.27
C GLU A 125 27.31 -5.70 -0.28
N LEU A 126 26.17 -6.24 0.19
CA LEU A 126 25.85 -7.67 0.04
C LEU A 126 25.59 -8.04 -1.42
N GLU A 127 25.15 -7.13 -2.29
CA GLU A 127 25.05 -7.43 -3.72
C GLU A 127 26.45 -7.53 -4.35
N LYS A 128 27.37 -6.64 -3.97
CA LYS A 128 28.78 -6.66 -4.43
C LYS A 128 29.64 -7.71 -3.71
N LEU A 129 29.35 -8.03 -2.45
CA LEU A 129 29.99 -9.03 -1.59
C LEU A 129 29.36 -10.39 -1.79
N ALA A 130 28.10 -10.56 -2.17
CA ALA A 130 27.59 -11.85 -2.65
C ALA A 130 28.15 -12.13 -4.04
N TYR A 131 28.32 -11.12 -4.90
CA TYR A 131 29.03 -11.25 -6.18
C TYR A 131 30.55 -11.46 -6.03
N THR A 132 31.20 -10.96 -4.97
CA THR A 132 32.65 -11.19 -4.72
C THR A 132 32.97 -12.31 -3.71
N ALA A 133 32.05 -12.68 -2.83
CA ALA A 133 32.12 -13.87 -1.97
C ALA A 133 31.63 -15.13 -2.71
N SER A 134 30.75 -15.02 -3.71
CA SER A 134 30.58 -16.11 -4.70
C SER A 134 31.86 -16.38 -5.50
N LEU A 135 32.77 -15.39 -5.56
CA LEU A 135 34.08 -15.50 -6.20
C LEU A 135 35.24 -15.83 -5.23
N THR A 136 35.04 -15.93 -3.90
CA THR A 136 36.11 -16.30 -2.96
C THR A 136 35.71 -17.37 -1.94
N PRO A 137 36.36 -18.56 -1.92
CA PRO A 137 35.78 -19.76 -1.36
C PRO A 137 36.17 -20.03 0.10
N PHE A 138 35.20 -20.45 0.92
CA PHE A 138 35.44 -21.42 1.99
C PHE A 138 35.19 -22.82 1.39
N VAL A 139 36.26 -23.42 0.88
CA VAL A 139 36.25 -24.73 0.22
C VAL A 139 35.96 -25.83 1.24
N ALA A 140 34.75 -26.39 1.20
CA ALA A 140 34.58 -27.83 1.40
C ALA A 140 34.80 -28.45 0.02
N ALA A 141 35.93 -29.13 -0.16
CA ALA A 141 36.35 -29.64 -1.47
C ALA A 141 35.30 -30.61 -2.04
N GLY A 142 34.73 -30.28 -3.21
CA GLY A 142 33.98 -31.23 -4.05
C GLY A 142 32.49 -30.98 -4.30
N VAL A 143 31.87 -29.96 -3.71
CA VAL A 143 30.43 -29.66 -3.92
C VAL A 143 30.24 -28.53 -4.92
N LYS A 144 29.53 -28.78 -6.02
CA LYS A 144 29.23 -27.77 -7.05
C LYS A 144 28.06 -26.90 -6.59
N GLU A 145 28.24 -25.59 -6.54
CA GLU A 145 27.16 -24.65 -6.19
C GLU A 145 26.59 -24.03 -7.46
N TYR A 146 25.27 -24.07 -7.62
CA TYR A 146 24.56 -23.41 -8.73
C TYR A 146 23.93 -22.12 -8.23
N SER A 147 24.30 -21.00 -8.85
CA SER A 147 23.62 -19.72 -8.68
C SER A 147 22.19 -19.74 -9.21
N ARG A 148 21.39 -18.70 -8.87
CA ARG A 148 20.01 -18.53 -9.35
C ARG A 148 19.95 -18.58 -10.87
N GLU A 149 20.86 -17.88 -11.53
CA GLU A 149 20.94 -17.74 -12.99
C GLU A 149 21.53 -18.98 -13.66
N GLU A 150 22.55 -19.62 -13.08
CA GLU A 150 23.13 -20.84 -13.66
C GLU A 150 22.13 -22.00 -13.65
N ALA A 151 21.44 -22.22 -12.54
CA ALA A 151 20.40 -23.25 -12.47
C ALA A 151 19.27 -22.95 -13.46
N PHE A 152 18.81 -21.70 -13.54
CA PHE A 152 17.81 -21.29 -14.53
C PHE A 152 18.24 -21.60 -15.97
N ASN A 153 19.47 -21.22 -16.34
CA ASN A 153 20.00 -21.43 -17.70
C ASN A 153 20.19 -22.90 -18.05
N ILE A 154 20.49 -23.77 -17.07
CA ILE A 154 20.56 -25.22 -17.28
C ILE A 154 19.16 -25.77 -17.57
N LEU A 155 18.17 -25.38 -16.76
CA LEU A 155 16.78 -25.84 -16.90
C LEU A 155 16.17 -25.37 -18.24
N LYS A 156 16.40 -24.11 -18.61
CA LYS A 156 15.88 -23.52 -19.85
C LYS A 156 16.40 -24.18 -21.14
N LYS A 157 17.56 -24.83 -21.09
CA LYS A 157 18.16 -25.52 -22.25
C LYS A 157 17.72 -26.97 -22.40
N ASP A 158 17.06 -27.52 -21.38
CA ASP A 158 16.60 -28.90 -21.39
C ASP A 158 15.23 -29.00 -22.08
N SER A 159 14.96 -30.13 -22.74
CA SER A 159 13.66 -30.41 -23.34
C SER A 159 12.58 -30.68 -22.30
N ASP A 160 12.96 -31.19 -21.12
CA ASP A 160 12.05 -31.35 -19.97
C ASP A 160 12.69 -30.69 -18.73
N PRO A 161 12.42 -29.39 -18.51
CA PRO A 161 12.96 -28.67 -17.36
C PRO A 161 12.57 -29.30 -16.01
N TYR A 162 11.40 -29.95 -15.90
CA TYR A 162 10.94 -30.53 -14.64
C TYR A 162 11.73 -31.79 -14.27
N GLU A 163 11.90 -32.71 -15.22
CA GLU A 163 12.70 -33.91 -14.97
C GLU A 163 14.18 -33.55 -14.75
N LYS A 164 14.69 -32.56 -15.49
CA LYS A 164 16.04 -32.06 -15.26
C LYS A 164 16.21 -31.49 -13.85
N PHE A 165 15.23 -30.70 -13.39
CA PHE A 165 15.23 -30.18 -12.03
C PHE A 165 15.24 -31.30 -10.99
N LYS A 166 14.48 -32.38 -11.20
CA LYS A 166 14.46 -33.53 -10.27
C LYS A 166 15.83 -34.20 -10.16
N GLU A 167 16.60 -34.30 -11.24
CA GLU A 167 17.99 -34.80 -11.18
C GLU A 167 18.87 -33.92 -10.31
N ILE A 168 18.82 -32.60 -10.53
CA ILE A 168 19.61 -31.62 -9.79
C ILE A 168 19.19 -31.61 -8.31
N ALA A 169 17.89 -31.69 -8.03
CA ALA A 169 17.32 -31.77 -6.69
C ALA A 169 17.77 -33.04 -5.94
N LYS A 170 17.85 -34.19 -6.62
CA LYS A 170 18.42 -35.43 -6.06
C LYS A 170 19.90 -35.24 -5.73
N ALA A 171 20.69 -34.68 -6.64
CA ALA A 171 22.10 -34.38 -6.39
C ALA A 171 22.30 -33.41 -5.21
N ALA A 172 21.41 -32.42 -5.06
CA ALA A 172 21.40 -31.50 -3.93
C ALA A 172 21.02 -32.20 -2.61
N ASN A 173 20.06 -33.13 -2.66
CA ASN A 173 19.70 -33.94 -1.50
C ASN A 173 20.85 -34.83 -1.03
N ASP A 174 21.61 -35.41 -1.97
CA ASP A 174 22.82 -36.18 -1.74
C ASP A 174 24.01 -35.33 -1.24
N GLY A 175 23.86 -33.99 -1.21
CA GLY A 175 24.93 -33.07 -0.83
C GLY A 175 26.02 -32.87 -1.89
N LYS A 176 25.82 -33.38 -3.12
CA LYS A 176 26.75 -33.21 -4.26
C LYS A 176 26.67 -31.82 -4.86
N VAL A 177 25.52 -31.16 -4.68
CA VAL A 177 25.21 -29.84 -5.23
C VAL A 177 24.60 -28.93 -4.16
N LYS A 178 24.88 -27.63 -4.25
CA LYS A 178 24.11 -26.59 -3.52
C LYS A 178 23.28 -25.77 -4.50
N LEU A 179 22.05 -25.47 -4.12
CA LEU A 179 21.12 -24.66 -4.89
C LEU A 179 20.90 -23.32 -4.18
N ALA A 180 20.98 -22.22 -4.94
CA ALA A 180 20.47 -20.93 -4.49
C ALA A 180 18.93 -20.89 -4.53
N GLU A 181 18.35 -19.93 -3.80
CA GLU A 181 16.92 -19.62 -3.95
C GLU A 181 16.64 -19.05 -5.36
N PRO A 182 15.53 -19.41 -6.02
CA PRO A 182 14.36 -20.17 -5.54
C PRO A 182 14.44 -21.70 -5.65
N TRP A 183 15.50 -22.22 -6.27
CA TRP A 183 15.63 -23.64 -6.61
C TRP A 183 15.70 -24.52 -5.36
N GLU A 184 16.31 -24.02 -4.30
CA GLU A 184 16.34 -24.72 -3.01
C GLU A 184 14.94 -24.83 -2.38
N SER A 185 14.12 -23.78 -2.45
CA SER A 185 12.71 -23.83 -2.02
C SER A 185 11.88 -24.82 -2.84
N LEU A 186 12.04 -24.82 -4.17
CA LEU A 186 11.40 -25.81 -5.04
C LEU A 186 11.83 -27.23 -4.70
N ARG A 187 13.12 -27.45 -4.41
CA ARG A 187 13.63 -28.76 -4.00
C ARG A 187 12.94 -29.23 -2.72
N LYS A 188 12.79 -28.35 -1.71
CA LYS A 188 12.11 -28.67 -0.45
C LYS A 188 10.65 -29.08 -0.69
N LEU A 189 9.97 -28.49 -1.67
CA LEU A 189 8.55 -28.74 -1.94
C LEU A 189 8.31 -29.95 -2.84
N ILE A 190 9.18 -30.19 -3.81
CA ILE A 190 9.01 -31.26 -4.82
C ILE A 190 9.65 -32.57 -4.33
N LEU A 191 10.85 -32.49 -3.76
CA LEU A 191 11.67 -33.63 -3.29
C LEU A 191 12.27 -33.36 -1.87
N PRO A 192 11.44 -33.21 -0.82
CA PRO A 192 11.96 -33.01 0.54
C PRO A 192 12.71 -34.23 1.08
N LYS A 193 13.71 -33.95 1.92
CA LYS A 193 14.34 -34.96 2.78
C LYS A 193 13.37 -35.48 3.83
N LYS A 194 13.62 -36.68 4.37
CA LYS A 194 12.81 -37.24 5.47
C LYS A 194 12.69 -36.28 6.66
N SER A 195 13.75 -35.57 6.99
CA SER A 195 13.78 -34.56 8.07
C SER A 195 12.94 -33.31 7.77
N GLU A 196 12.74 -32.97 6.49
CA GLU A 196 11.98 -31.79 6.05
C GLU A 196 10.49 -32.10 5.94
N LYS A 197 10.14 -33.34 5.54
CA LYS A 197 8.75 -33.82 5.47
C LYS A 197 8.01 -33.60 6.79
N GLY A 198 8.65 -33.85 7.94
CA GLY A 198 8.03 -33.66 9.25
C GLY A 198 7.65 -32.21 9.58
N ARG A 199 8.35 -31.21 9.02
CA ARG A 199 8.02 -29.79 9.17
C ARG A 199 6.94 -29.34 8.17
N LEU A 200 6.95 -29.92 6.98
CA LEU A 200 5.96 -29.66 5.93
C LEU A 200 4.58 -30.25 6.26
N MET A 201 4.54 -31.48 6.80
CA MET A 201 3.32 -32.21 7.17
C MET A 201 2.52 -31.59 8.32
N LYS A 202 3.09 -30.64 9.09
CA LYS A 202 2.36 -29.89 10.13
C LYS A 202 1.44 -28.81 9.56
N GLY A 203 1.60 -28.43 8.29
CA GLY A 203 0.66 -27.58 7.57
C GLY A 203 -0.27 -28.45 6.72
N ARG A 204 -1.59 -28.31 6.89
CA ARG A 204 -2.62 -29.06 6.12
C ARG A 204 -2.39 -29.06 4.59
N VAL A 205 -1.68 -28.06 4.06
CA VAL A 205 -1.44 -27.83 2.63
C VAL A 205 -0.44 -28.84 2.02
N TYR A 206 0.49 -29.45 2.76
CA TYR A 206 1.51 -30.32 2.16
C TYR A 206 1.00 -31.74 1.83
N SER A 207 0.01 -32.26 2.56
CA SER A 207 -0.61 -33.57 2.29
C SER A 207 -1.31 -33.66 0.94
N GLU A 208 -1.48 -32.54 0.24
CA GLU A 208 -2.26 -32.43 -1.01
C GLU A 208 -1.40 -32.24 -2.28
N LEU A 209 -0.06 -32.18 -2.18
CA LEU A 209 0.85 -32.03 -3.32
C LEU A 209 1.11 -33.38 -4.01
N ASN A 210 0.19 -33.81 -4.87
CA ASN A 210 0.41 -34.91 -5.81
C ASN A 210 1.46 -34.53 -6.87
N GLU A 211 1.93 -35.50 -7.68
CA GLU A 211 2.97 -35.23 -8.69
C GLU A 211 2.53 -34.22 -9.75
N GLU A 212 1.25 -34.22 -10.11
CA GLU A 212 0.67 -33.22 -11.03
C GLU A 212 0.80 -31.79 -10.46
N LYS A 213 0.42 -31.57 -9.20
CA LYS A 213 0.56 -30.27 -8.52
C LYS A 213 2.01 -29.87 -8.31
N LYS A 214 2.93 -30.81 -8.06
CA LYS A 214 4.36 -30.51 -7.97
C LYS A 214 4.92 -30.04 -9.31
N ARG A 215 4.52 -30.71 -10.39
CA ARG A 215 4.88 -30.31 -11.76
C ARG A 215 4.31 -28.94 -12.11
N ALA A 216 3.03 -28.68 -11.81
CA ALA A 216 2.42 -27.37 -12.01
C ALA A 216 3.09 -26.27 -11.18
N LEU A 217 3.38 -26.53 -9.90
CA LEU A 217 4.10 -25.59 -9.03
C LEU A 217 5.50 -25.26 -9.59
N PHE A 218 6.20 -26.28 -10.11
CA PHE A 218 7.50 -26.08 -10.75
C PHE A 218 7.39 -25.16 -11.97
N TYR A 219 6.50 -25.47 -12.93
CA TYR A 219 6.37 -24.65 -14.14
C TYR A 219 5.89 -23.23 -13.81
N ALA A 220 4.94 -23.08 -12.88
CA ALA A 220 4.49 -21.75 -12.46
C ALA A 220 5.62 -20.92 -11.83
N ALA A 221 6.45 -21.52 -10.96
CA ALA A 221 7.60 -20.85 -10.39
C ALA A 221 8.68 -20.56 -11.44
N PHE A 222 8.97 -21.53 -12.32
CA PHE A 222 9.98 -21.41 -13.37
C PHE A 222 9.66 -20.26 -14.35
N VAL A 223 8.42 -20.17 -14.82
CA VAL A 223 7.99 -19.10 -15.72
C VAL A 223 7.91 -17.77 -15.00
N LEU A 224 7.46 -17.75 -13.73
CA LEU A 224 7.46 -16.53 -12.93
C LEU A 224 8.87 -15.98 -12.76
N GLU A 225 9.86 -16.83 -12.51
CA GLU A 225 11.27 -16.43 -12.41
C GLU A 225 11.80 -15.85 -13.72
N GLU A 226 11.44 -16.45 -14.86
CA GLU A 226 11.79 -15.93 -16.18
C GLU A 226 11.25 -14.52 -16.39
N ALA A 227 9.94 -14.34 -16.28
CA ALA A 227 9.27 -13.06 -16.48
C ALA A 227 9.74 -12.01 -15.45
N PHE A 228 9.87 -12.41 -14.19
CA PHE A 228 10.30 -11.53 -13.10
C PHE A 228 11.73 -11.05 -13.28
N SER A 229 12.67 -11.91 -13.71
CA SER A 229 14.07 -11.52 -13.87
C SER A 229 14.26 -10.39 -14.89
N VAL A 230 13.54 -10.47 -16.02
CA VAL A 230 13.53 -9.45 -17.07
C VAL A 230 12.90 -8.16 -16.53
N TYR A 231 11.72 -8.27 -15.93
CA TYR A 231 11.00 -7.10 -15.43
C TYR A 231 11.71 -6.40 -14.27
N ARG A 232 12.28 -7.16 -13.32
CA ARG A 232 13.05 -6.63 -12.18
C ARG A 232 14.23 -5.80 -12.65
N SER A 233 14.91 -6.23 -13.71
CA SER A 233 16.02 -5.48 -14.32
C SER A 233 15.55 -4.17 -14.93
N ALA A 234 14.46 -4.21 -15.71
CA ALA A 234 13.85 -3.01 -16.30
C ALA A 234 13.36 -2.03 -15.22
N LEU A 235 12.76 -2.52 -14.14
CA LEU A 235 12.34 -1.72 -13.00
C LEU A 235 13.53 -1.07 -12.27
N GLY A 236 14.67 -1.78 -12.19
CA GLY A 236 15.91 -1.24 -11.64
C GLY A 236 16.49 -0.08 -12.47
N GLU A 237 16.48 -0.20 -13.80
CA GLU A 237 16.85 0.89 -14.71
C GLU A 237 15.89 2.07 -14.62
N TYR A 238 14.59 1.77 -14.57
CA TYR A 238 13.54 2.75 -14.39
C TYR A 238 13.73 3.56 -13.09
N ALA A 239 13.95 2.88 -11.95
CA ALA A 239 14.16 3.53 -10.67
C ALA A 239 15.41 4.42 -10.64
N LYS A 240 16.49 4.02 -11.32
CA LYS A 240 17.69 4.86 -11.51
C LYS A 240 17.35 6.10 -12.34
N GLY A 241 16.68 5.92 -13.48
CA GLY A 241 16.25 7.02 -14.35
C GLY A 241 15.34 8.03 -13.64
N LEU A 242 14.43 7.57 -12.76
CA LEU A 242 13.58 8.45 -11.97
C LEU A 242 14.37 9.33 -10.98
N ARG A 243 15.38 8.76 -10.32
CA ARG A 243 16.25 9.53 -9.41
C ARG A 243 17.06 10.61 -10.15
N GLU A 244 17.38 10.37 -11.42
CA GLU A 244 18.06 11.36 -12.26
C GLU A 244 17.10 12.43 -12.79
N ALA A 245 15.84 12.06 -13.03
CA ALA A 245 14.79 12.96 -13.54
C ALA A 245 14.26 13.94 -12.48
N VAL A 246 14.44 13.65 -11.19
CA VAL A 246 14.07 14.56 -10.08
C VAL A 246 15.31 14.99 -9.31
N ARG A 247 15.69 16.26 -9.47
CA ARG A 247 16.85 16.84 -8.79
C ARG A 247 16.41 17.64 -7.57
N ARG A 248 17.09 17.42 -6.44
CA ARG A 248 16.92 18.22 -5.24
C ARG A 248 17.90 19.40 -5.27
N GLU A 249 17.37 20.60 -5.17
CA GLU A 249 18.12 21.85 -5.14
C GLU A 249 17.80 22.63 -3.85
N GLU A 250 18.79 23.28 -3.27
CA GLU A 250 18.60 24.24 -2.17
C GLU A 250 18.70 25.64 -2.75
N VAL A 251 17.60 26.38 -2.71
CA VAL A 251 17.53 27.74 -3.26
C VAL A 251 17.39 28.74 -2.12
N GLY A 252 18.22 29.79 -2.13
CA GLY A 252 18.24 30.89 -1.13
C GLY A 252 19.56 31.02 -0.38
N GLU A 253 19.75 32.18 0.27
CA GLU A 253 20.94 32.49 1.08
C GLU A 253 20.63 32.40 2.60
N GLY A 254 21.59 31.89 3.38
CA GLY A 254 21.52 31.89 4.84
C GLY A 254 20.41 31.00 5.44
N PRO A 255 19.74 31.41 6.52
CA PRO A 255 18.73 30.60 7.22
C PRO A 255 17.41 30.39 6.46
N PHE A 256 17.27 30.96 5.25
CA PHE A 256 16.06 30.90 4.42
C PHE A 256 16.16 29.89 3.25
N LYS A 257 17.12 28.96 3.31
CA LYS A 257 17.24 27.89 2.30
C LYS A 257 15.95 27.08 2.19
N LYS A 258 15.35 27.09 1.00
CA LYS A 258 14.19 26.28 0.66
C LYS A 258 14.62 25.07 -0.14
N VAL A 259 14.01 23.92 0.16
CA VAL A 259 14.22 22.68 -0.62
C VAL A 259 13.25 22.70 -1.79
N VAL A 260 13.80 22.75 -3.00
CA VAL A 260 13.06 22.70 -4.26
C VAL A 260 13.43 21.41 -4.99
N TYR A 261 12.42 20.70 -5.49
CA TYR A 261 12.62 19.53 -6.35
C TYR A 261 12.30 19.92 -7.79
N VAL A 262 13.25 19.76 -8.71
CA VAL A 262 13.04 20.02 -10.14
C VAL A 262 12.86 18.70 -10.86
N ALA A 263 11.69 18.50 -11.47
CA ALA A 263 11.31 17.28 -12.17
C ALA A 263 11.25 17.50 -13.69
N ASP A 264 11.95 16.66 -14.45
CA ASP A 264 11.86 16.59 -15.91
C ASP A 264 10.71 15.69 -16.34
N LEU A 265 9.60 16.31 -16.76
CA LEU A 265 8.37 15.59 -17.08
C LEU A 265 8.50 14.81 -18.39
N GLY A 266 9.30 15.29 -19.35
CA GLY A 266 9.54 14.59 -20.61
C GLY A 266 10.28 13.26 -20.37
N GLN A 267 11.32 13.31 -19.53
CA GLN A 267 12.06 12.12 -19.12
C GLN A 267 11.18 11.15 -18.32
N ILE A 268 10.39 11.64 -17.34
CA ILE A 268 9.48 10.80 -16.55
C ILE A 268 8.46 10.10 -17.45
N LYS A 269 7.86 10.80 -18.42
CA LYS A 269 6.91 10.22 -19.39
C LYS A 269 7.53 9.10 -20.22
N GLN A 270 8.75 9.31 -20.73
CA GLN A 270 9.46 8.28 -21.51
C GLN A 270 9.82 7.06 -20.66
N LEU A 271 10.29 7.27 -19.43
CA LEU A 271 10.60 6.19 -18.50
C LEU A 271 9.35 5.41 -18.13
N ALA A 272 8.22 6.08 -17.89
CA ALA A 272 6.94 5.45 -17.59
C ALA A 272 6.49 4.53 -18.72
N LYS A 273 6.58 4.99 -19.97
CA LYS A 273 6.24 4.20 -21.16
C LYS A 273 7.12 2.96 -21.29
N LYS A 274 8.44 3.10 -21.12
CA LYS A 274 9.38 1.97 -21.17
C LYS A 274 9.12 0.94 -20.08
N GLU A 275 8.79 1.39 -18.86
CA GLU A 275 8.42 0.50 -17.75
C GLU A 275 7.13 -0.26 -18.06
N GLU A 276 6.13 0.41 -18.61
CA GLU A 276 4.85 -0.19 -19.01
C GLU A 276 5.04 -1.23 -20.12
N GLU A 277 5.80 -0.90 -21.17
CA GLU A 277 6.16 -1.83 -22.24
C GLU A 277 6.92 -3.07 -21.69
N ALA A 278 7.87 -2.88 -20.77
CA ALA A 278 8.59 -3.98 -20.15
C ALA A 278 7.68 -4.86 -19.27
N PHE A 279 6.72 -4.26 -18.57
CA PHE A 279 5.75 -4.98 -17.75
C PHE A 279 4.77 -5.80 -18.59
N GLU A 280 4.19 -5.21 -19.64
CA GLU A 280 3.29 -5.91 -20.56
C GLU A 280 4.00 -7.09 -21.26
N ASN A 281 5.24 -6.89 -21.69
CA ASN A 281 6.05 -7.98 -22.25
C ASN A 281 6.28 -9.12 -21.24
N ALA A 282 6.52 -8.79 -19.97
CA ALA A 282 6.70 -9.79 -18.92
C ALA A 282 5.40 -10.55 -18.63
N LEU A 283 4.25 -9.87 -18.59
CA LEU A 283 2.94 -10.52 -18.44
C LEU A 283 2.59 -11.40 -19.65
N SER A 284 2.83 -10.93 -20.87
CA SER A 284 2.60 -11.71 -22.10
C SER A 284 3.45 -12.98 -22.10
N THR A 285 4.75 -12.83 -21.80
CA THR A 285 5.69 -13.96 -21.70
C THR A 285 5.21 -14.96 -20.65
N LEU A 286 4.82 -14.48 -19.46
CA LEU A 286 4.29 -15.32 -18.39
C LEU A 286 3.05 -16.09 -18.84
N ARG A 287 2.09 -15.40 -19.48
CA ARG A 287 0.84 -16.01 -19.94
C ARG A 287 1.07 -17.06 -21.03
N GLU A 288 1.86 -16.73 -22.04
CA GLU A 288 2.17 -17.61 -23.16
C GLU A 288 2.85 -18.89 -22.69
N LYS A 289 3.88 -18.76 -21.85
CA LYS A 289 4.63 -19.89 -21.29
C LYS A 289 3.78 -20.75 -20.35
N LEU A 290 2.96 -20.14 -19.50
CA LEU A 290 2.04 -20.89 -18.64
C LEU A 290 1.04 -21.69 -19.48
N ASN A 291 0.51 -21.10 -20.55
CA ASN A 291 -0.42 -21.78 -21.45
C ASN A 291 0.27 -22.90 -22.25
N GLU A 292 1.50 -22.69 -22.71
CA GLU A 292 2.34 -23.71 -23.37
C GLU A 292 2.48 -24.96 -22.48
N TYR A 293 2.96 -24.79 -21.24
CA TYR A 293 3.13 -25.91 -20.30
C TYR A 293 1.80 -26.50 -19.82
N SER A 294 0.75 -25.68 -19.76
CA SER A 294 -0.61 -26.12 -19.44
C SER A 294 -1.12 -27.12 -20.47
N VAL A 295 -0.96 -26.82 -21.76
CA VAL A 295 -1.39 -27.69 -22.86
C VAL A 295 -0.49 -28.91 -22.98
N GLU A 296 0.83 -28.72 -22.96
CA GLU A 296 1.82 -29.80 -23.15
C GLU A 296 1.70 -30.91 -22.09
N HIS A 297 1.42 -30.53 -20.84
CA HIS A 297 1.40 -31.46 -19.71
C HIS A 297 0.00 -31.72 -19.14
N GLY A 298 -1.06 -31.20 -19.78
CA GLY A 298 -2.45 -31.36 -19.33
C GLY A 298 -2.74 -30.71 -17.97
N LEU A 299 -2.08 -29.59 -17.65
CA LEU A 299 -2.13 -28.90 -16.36
C LEU A 299 -3.12 -27.72 -16.32
N GLY A 300 -4.10 -27.71 -17.23
CA GLY A 300 -5.14 -26.68 -17.39
C GLY A 300 -5.67 -26.11 -16.08
N GLY A 301 -6.23 -26.97 -15.22
CA GLY A 301 -6.84 -26.53 -13.96
C GLY A 301 -5.88 -25.91 -12.94
N LEU A 302 -4.55 -26.05 -13.13
CA LEU A 302 -3.53 -25.58 -12.19
C LEU A 302 -2.68 -24.43 -12.74
N LEU A 303 -2.55 -24.29 -14.06
CA LEU A 303 -1.74 -23.27 -14.72
C LEU A 303 -2.55 -22.20 -15.46
N ASP A 304 -3.85 -22.42 -15.67
CA ASP A 304 -4.69 -21.43 -16.35
C ASP A 304 -4.75 -20.09 -15.60
N VAL A 305 -4.79 -19.00 -16.37
CA VAL A 305 -4.69 -17.62 -15.87
C VAL A 305 -6.00 -16.90 -16.10
N ASN A 306 -6.78 -16.76 -15.03
CA ASN A 306 -7.88 -15.80 -15.00
C ASN A 306 -7.35 -14.42 -14.58
N GLU A 307 -7.14 -13.52 -15.54
CA GLU A 307 -6.55 -12.19 -15.32
C GLU A 307 -7.39 -11.31 -14.39
N ASP A 308 -8.73 -11.39 -14.46
CA ASP A 308 -9.62 -10.64 -13.55
C ASP A 308 -9.44 -11.09 -12.10
N VAL A 309 -9.46 -12.41 -11.87
CA VAL A 309 -9.23 -12.97 -10.53
C VAL A 309 -7.82 -12.66 -10.04
N ALA A 310 -6.82 -12.68 -10.92
CA ALA A 310 -5.45 -12.35 -10.57
C ALA A 310 -5.29 -10.87 -10.16
N ARG A 311 -5.93 -9.93 -10.89
CA ARG A 311 -5.95 -8.52 -10.51
C ARG A 311 -6.67 -8.31 -9.18
N ARG A 312 -7.84 -8.94 -8.98
CA ARG A 312 -8.56 -8.89 -7.70
C ARG A 312 -7.72 -9.42 -6.54
N LEU A 313 -6.94 -10.49 -6.75
CA LEU A 313 -6.00 -11.00 -5.74
C LEU A 313 -4.86 -10.00 -5.47
N ALA A 314 -4.28 -9.42 -6.51
CA ALA A 314 -3.21 -8.43 -6.37
C ALA A 314 -3.66 -7.21 -5.55
N GLU A 315 -4.92 -6.82 -5.67
CA GLU A 315 -5.50 -5.65 -5.02
C GLU A 315 -6.21 -5.92 -3.68
N ALA A 316 -6.45 -7.20 -3.37
CA ALA A 316 -7.27 -7.64 -2.25
C ALA A 316 -6.83 -7.06 -0.91
N LYS A 317 -7.82 -6.66 -0.09
CA LYS A 317 -7.59 -6.31 1.32
C LYS A 317 -7.22 -7.54 2.13
N GLN A 318 -6.67 -7.33 3.33
CA GLN A 318 -6.14 -8.41 4.17
C GLN A 318 -7.21 -9.47 4.48
N LEU A 319 -8.44 -9.04 4.79
CA LEU A 319 -9.55 -9.94 5.09
C LEU A 319 -10.08 -10.68 3.86
N GLU A 320 -9.85 -10.14 2.66
CA GLU A 320 -10.29 -10.71 1.39
C GLU A 320 -9.32 -11.78 0.86
N LEU A 321 -8.05 -11.79 1.31
CA LEU A 321 -7.05 -12.77 0.86
C LEU A 321 -7.46 -14.22 1.08
N SER A 322 -8.28 -14.49 2.10
CA SER A 322 -8.82 -15.83 2.38
C SER A 322 -9.77 -16.32 1.29
N ARG A 323 -10.44 -15.42 0.56
CA ARG A 323 -11.34 -15.75 -0.55
C ARG A 323 -10.60 -16.32 -1.76
N PHE A 324 -9.27 -16.20 -1.79
CA PHE A 324 -8.41 -16.66 -2.87
C PHE A 324 -7.59 -17.92 -2.49
N SER A 325 -7.99 -18.68 -1.47
CA SER A 325 -7.24 -19.89 -1.05
C SER A 325 -7.18 -20.99 -2.12
N GLY A 326 -8.15 -21.02 -3.05
CA GLY A 326 -8.29 -22.06 -4.09
C GLY A 326 -7.89 -21.67 -5.51
N VAL A 327 -7.27 -20.50 -5.73
CA VAL A 327 -6.89 -20.08 -7.09
C VAL A 327 -5.71 -20.92 -7.64
N SER A 328 -5.65 -21.06 -8.97
CA SER A 328 -4.60 -21.78 -9.67
C SER A 328 -3.21 -21.18 -9.43
N PHE A 329 -2.14 -21.95 -9.64
CA PHE A 329 -0.77 -21.42 -9.57
C PHE A 329 -0.52 -20.37 -10.66
N GLY A 330 -1.16 -20.52 -11.83
CA GLY A 330 -1.13 -19.52 -12.90
C GLY A 330 -1.69 -18.16 -12.45
N VAL A 331 -2.87 -18.15 -11.82
CA VAL A 331 -3.48 -16.93 -11.25
C VAL A 331 -2.58 -16.32 -10.19
N LYS A 332 -1.98 -17.12 -9.28
CA LYS A 332 -1.07 -16.60 -8.25
C LYS A 332 0.20 -16.00 -8.85
N ALA A 333 0.76 -16.61 -9.90
CA ALA A 333 1.97 -16.13 -10.56
C ALA A 333 1.71 -14.81 -11.29
N TYR A 334 0.61 -14.72 -12.04
CA TYR A 334 0.19 -13.47 -12.68
C TYR A 334 -0.08 -12.37 -11.64
N ALA A 335 -0.86 -12.69 -10.60
CA ALA A 335 -1.12 -11.76 -9.51
C ALA A 335 0.15 -11.32 -8.79
N ALA A 336 1.16 -12.20 -8.65
CA ALA A 336 2.43 -11.87 -8.01
C ALA A 336 3.21 -10.82 -8.80
N LEU A 337 3.26 -10.94 -10.13
CA LEU A 337 3.96 -9.96 -10.97
C LEU A 337 3.24 -8.61 -10.96
N VAL A 338 1.90 -8.61 -11.04
CA VAL A 338 1.07 -7.40 -10.89
C VAL A 338 1.31 -6.76 -9.52
N ALA A 339 1.10 -7.50 -8.45
CA ALA A 339 1.23 -6.98 -7.08
C ALA A 339 2.67 -6.53 -6.76
N TYR A 340 3.69 -7.18 -7.35
CA TYR A 340 5.08 -6.75 -7.24
C TYR A 340 5.30 -5.38 -7.89
N ARG A 341 4.84 -5.20 -9.14
CA ARG A 341 4.88 -3.90 -9.84
C ARG A 341 4.20 -2.83 -9.01
N GLU A 342 2.98 -3.09 -8.56
CA GLU A 342 2.21 -2.13 -7.78
C GLU A 342 2.91 -1.75 -6.47
N TYR A 343 3.46 -2.73 -5.77
CA TYR A 343 4.27 -2.50 -4.56
C TYR A 343 5.53 -1.68 -4.86
N ALA A 344 6.19 -1.98 -5.98
CA ALA A 344 7.34 -1.22 -6.45
C ALA A 344 6.98 0.24 -6.84
N LEU A 345 5.76 0.48 -7.29
CA LEU A 345 5.25 1.81 -7.65
C LEU A 345 4.47 2.46 -6.49
N GLY A 346 4.63 1.94 -5.26
CA GLY A 346 4.15 2.58 -4.04
C GLY A 346 2.73 2.23 -3.60
N ARG A 347 1.99 1.36 -4.32
CA ARG A 347 0.73 0.78 -3.83
C ARG A 347 1.04 -0.46 -3.01
N ARG A 348 0.86 -0.40 -1.69
CA ARG A 348 1.05 -1.58 -0.84
C ARG A 348 -0.26 -2.29 -0.59
N SER A 349 -0.55 -3.29 -1.39
CA SER A 349 -1.55 -4.30 -1.04
C SER A 349 -0.93 -5.38 -0.15
N PRO A 350 -1.72 -6.07 0.68
CA PRO A 350 -1.30 -7.26 1.40
C PRO A 350 -0.61 -8.30 0.51
N TYR A 351 -1.19 -8.61 -0.66
CA TYR A 351 -0.54 -9.54 -1.59
C TYR A 351 0.74 -8.95 -2.21
N GLY A 352 0.81 -7.64 -2.43
CA GLY A 352 2.02 -6.94 -2.87
C GLY A 352 3.17 -7.02 -1.85
N VAL A 353 2.87 -6.92 -0.55
CA VAL A 353 3.86 -7.15 0.52
C VAL A 353 4.41 -8.58 0.44
N ALA A 354 3.53 -9.56 0.20
CA ALA A 354 3.94 -10.95 0.02
C ALA A 354 4.80 -11.11 -1.24
N ALA A 355 4.32 -10.63 -2.39
CA ALA A 355 4.99 -10.72 -3.67
C ALA A 355 6.39 -10.09 -3.62
N TRP A 356 6.51 -8.86 -3.09
CA TRP A 356 7.81 -8.20 -2.92
C TRP A 356 8.75 -9.04 -2.07
N HIS A 357 8.32 -9.48 -0.88
CA HIS A 357 9.19 -10.23 0.02
C HIS A 357 9.66 -11.53 -0.62
N TRP A 358 8.73 -12.33 -1.14
CA TRP A 358 9.04 -13.66 -1.64
C TRP A 358 9.82 -13.62 -2.96
N LEU A 359 9.55 -12.67 -3.87
CA LEU A 359 10.30 -12.60 -5.13
C LEU A 359 11.73 -12.07 -4.91
N GLU A 360 11.92 -11.11 -4.00
CA GLU A 360 13.23 -10.52 -3.71
C GLU A 360 14.16 -11.50 -2.98
N VAL A 361 13.65 -12.27 -2.00
CA VAL A 361 14.44 -13.30 -1.30
C VAL A 361 14.55 -14.62 -2.07
N GLY A 362 13.93 -14.70 -3.26
CA GLY A 362 13.89 -15.91 -4.07
C GLY A 362 12.99 -17.01 -3.49
N GLY A 363 12.01 -16.71 -2.63
CA GLY A 363 11.02 -17.69 -2.19
C GLY A 363 9.75 -17.72 -3.04
N SER A 364 9.84 -17.51 -4.36
CA SER A 364 8.70 -17.55 -5.30
C SER A 364 7.89 -18.86 -5.20
N ALA A 365 8.58 -19.98 -4.98
CA ALA A 365 7.94 -21.28 -4.74
C ALA A 365 7.02 -21.28 -3.50
N TRP A 366 7.41 -20.59 -2.42
CA TRP A 366 6.59 -20.48 -1.21
C TRP A 366 5.40 -19.55 -1.41
N LEU A 367 5.57 -18.47 -2.18
CA LEU A 367 4.47 -17.56 -2.54
C LEU A 367 3.36 -18.31 -3.28
N LEU A 368 3.72 -19.16 -4.24
CA LEU A 368 2.76 -19.94 -5.02
C LEU A 368 2.16 -21.10 -4.21
N TYR A 369 2.98 -21.75 -3.39
CA TYR A 369 2.56 -22.89 -2.58
C TYR A 369 1.57 -22.50 -1.46
N TYR A 370 1.84 -21.40 -0.73
CA TYR A 370 0.96 -20.99 0.36
C TYR A 370 -0.36 -20.42 -0.15
N GLU A 371 -1.39 -20.50 0.70
CA GLU A 371 -2.57 -19.65 0.54
C GLU A 371 -2.15 -18.17 0.63
N PRO A 372 -2.78 -17.25 -0.11
CA PRO A 372 -2.40 -15.84 -0.14
C PRO A 372 -2.29 -15.19 1.25
N ILE A 373 -3.25 -15.46 2.14
CA ILE A 373 -3.22 -14.95 3.52
C ILE A 373 -2.03 -15.47 4.32
N THR A 374 -1.63 -16.72 4.10
CA THR A 374 -0.48 -17.34 4.77
C THR A 374 0.82 -16.76 4.24
N ALA A 375 0.94 -16.57 2.92
CA ALA A 375 2.10 -15.94 2.29
C ALA A 375 2.30 -14.51 2.82
N TYR A 376 1.22 -13.72 2.92
CA TYR A 376 1.23 -12.39 3.51
C TYR A 376 1.64 -12.39 4.98
N ASN A 377 1.00 -13.22 5.81
CA ASN A 377 1.30 -13.26 7.24
C ASN A 377 2.77 -13.62 7.53
N LYS A 378 3.38 -14.47 6.69
CA LYS A 378 4.81 -14.78 6.78
C LYS A 378 5.69 -13.60 6.35
N ALA A 379 5.36 -12.94 5.23
CA ALA A 379 6.07 -11.74 4.78
C ALA A 379 5.97 -10.59 5.80
N LYS A 380 4.79 -10.37 6.39
CA LYS A 380 4.54 -9.33 7.40
C LYS A 380 5.42 -9.49 8.64
N LYS A 381 5.63 -10.73 9.10
CA LYS A 381 6.52 -11.03 10.23
C LYS A 381 7.97 -10.62 9.98
N ALA A 382 8.40 -10.59 8.72
CA ALA A 382 9.73 -10.12 8.33
C ALA A 382 9.88 -8.58 8.39
N LYS A 383 8.85 -7.83 8.81
CA LYS A 383 8.84 -6.35 8.97
C LYS A 383 9.39 -5.60 7.76
N VAL A 384 9.07 -6.08 6.56
CA VAL A 384 9.55 -5.49 5.32
C VAL A 384 8.84 -4.16 5.07
N VAL A 385 9.56 -3.06 5.27
CA VAL A 385 9.12 -1.73 4.84
C VAL A 385 10.11 -1.25 3.81
N ARG A 386 9.70 -1.12 2.54
CA ARG A 386 10.52 -0.41 1.56
C ARG A 386 10.65 1.06 2.01
N PRO A 387 11.86 1.58 2.26
CA PRO A 387 12.06 3.02 2.37
C PRO A 387 11.95 3.62 0.96
N ALA A 388 11.18 4.70 0.82
CA ALA A 388 11.11 5.48 -0.42
C ALA A 388 11.68 6.88 -0.12
N ALA A 389 12.63 7.32 -0.96
CA ALA A 389 13.13 8.69 -0.92
C ALA A 389 12.03 9.66 -1.37
N VAL A 390 12.12 10.94 -0.98
CA VAL A 390 11.10 11.93 -1.35
C VAL A 390 11.07 12.13 -2.86
N GLU A 391 12.24 12.09 -3.49
CA GLU A 391 12.45 12.14 -4.94
C GLU A 391 11.72 11.01 -5.65
N GLU A 392 11.78 9.77 -5.11
CA GLU A 392 11.05 8.62 -5.65
C GLU A 392 9.52 8.81 -5.53
N LEU A 393 9.05 9.37 -4.41
CA LEU A 393 7.62 9.64 -4.20
C LEU A 393 7.10 10.73 -5.14
N VAL A 394 7.87 11.80 -5.35
CA VAL A 394 7.53 12.87 -6.28
C VAL A 394 7.54 12.35 -7.72
N ALA A 395 8.57 11.61 -8.10
CA ALA A 395 8.67 11.00 -9.42
C ALA A 395 7.49 10.06 -9.71
N GLU A 396 7.13 9.20 -8.75
CA GLU A 396 5.97 8.31 -8.87
C GLU A 396 4.65 9.09 -8.95
N ALA A 397 4.49 10.16 -8.18
CA ALA A 397 3.30 11.01 -8.28
C ALA A 397 3.16 11.59 -9.70
N LEU A 398 4.23 12.22 -10.22
CA LEU A 398 4.22 12.85 -11.54
C LEU A 398 4.09 11.83 -12.67
N ARG A 399 4.64 10.62 -12.51
CA ARG A 399 4.48 9.52 -13.46
C ARG A 399 3.00 9.18 -13.69
N ARG A 400 2.19 9.17 -12.63
CA ARG A 400 0.76 8.82 -12.71
C ARG A 400 -0.06 9.78 -13.56
N LEU A 401 0.41 11.00 -13.80
CA LEU A 401 -0.21 11.94 -14.74
C LEU A 401 -0.24 11.42 -16.18
N PHE A 402 0.68 10.52 -16.55
CA PHE A 402 0.84 10.02 -17.91
C PHE A 402 0.21 8.64 -18.14
N LEU A 403 -0.40 8.04 -17.11
CA LEU A 403 -0.98 6.71 -17.21
C LEU A 403 -2.32 6.75 -17.92
N LYS A 404 -2.53 5.74 -18.76
CA LYS A 404 -3.75 5.56 -19.55
C LYS A 404 -4.79 4.73 -18.79
N PRO A 405 -6.09 4.94 -19.07
CA PRO A 405 -6.64 5.91 -20.03
C PRO A 405 -6.78 7.33 -19.46
N GLY A 406 -6.57 7.53 -18.15
CA GLY A 406 -6.84 8.82 -17.50
C GLY A 406 -6.12 10.02 -18.13
N ALA A 407 -4.86 9.86 -18.54
CA ALA A 407 -4.10 10.90 -19.22
C ALA A 407 -4.68 11.28 -20.60
N ASP A 408 -5.27 10.31 -21.31
CA ASP A 408 -5.87 10.54 -22.63
C ASP A 408 -7.20 11.30 -22.48
N HIS A 409 -7.98 11.01 -21.43
CA HIS A 409 -9.19 11.77 -21.10
C HIS A 409 -8.84 13.19 -20.63
N LEU A 410 -7.88 13.33 -19.71
CA LEU A 410 -7.47 14.60 -19.12
C LEU A 410 -6.34 15.29 -19.89
N HIS A 411 -6.27 15.11 -21.21
CA HIS A 411 -5.14 15.55 -22.03
C HIS A 411 -4.85 17.05 -21.87
N GLY A 412 -5.88 17.91 -21.97
CA GLY A 412 -5.70 19.36 -21.84
C GLY A 412 -5.15 19.78 -20.46
N PHE A 413 -5.55 19.08 -19.40
CA PHE A 413 -5.03 19.30 -18.05
C PHE A 413 -3.55 18.89 -17.95
N VAL A 414 -3.21 17.71 -18.48
CA VAL A 414 -1.84 17.20 -18.50
C VAL A 414 -0.93 18.08 -19.35
N GLU A 415 -1.42 18.63 -20.47
CA GLU A 415 -0.68 19.57 -21.32
C GLU A 415 -0.36 20.87 -20.60
N GLU A 416 -1.33 21.47 -19.89
CA GLU A 416 -1.07 22.73 -19.17
C GLU A 416 -0.07 22.53 -18.02
N LEU A 417 -0.11 21.38 -17.33
CA LEU A 417 0.88 20.99 -16.32
C LEU A 417 2.28 20.73 -16.89
N THR A 418 2.37 20.26 -18.13
CA THR A 418 3.64 19.91 -18.78
C THR A 418 4.24 21.06 -19.58
N LYS A 419 3.56 22.21 -19.61
CA LYS A 419 3.96 23.41 -20.33
C LYS A 419 5.27 23.98 -19.78
N GLY A 420 6.34 23.88 -20.58
CA GLY A 420 7.71 24.24 -20.18
C GLY A 420 8.61 23.03 -19.87
N GLY A 421 8.08 21.81 -19.94
CA GLY A 421 8.82 20.54 -19.87
C GLY A 421 9.33 20.16 -18.47
N ARG A 422 9.36 21.11 -17.53
CA ARG A 422 9.85 20.91 -16.15
C ARG A 422 8.93 21.54 -15.11
N LEU A 423 8.79 20.85 -13.99
CA LEU A 423 8.12 21.36 -12.79
C LEU A 423 9.12 21.58 -11.66
N ALA A 424 9.02 22.71 -10.99
CA ALA A 424 9.65 22.92 -9.69
C ALA A 424 8.60 22.71 -8.59
N LEU A 425 8.97 21.92 -7.58
CA LEU A 425 8.14 21.56 -6.44
C LEU A 425 8.79 22.11 -5.16
N GLU A 426 8.19 23.13 -4.58
CA GLU A 426 8.62 23.71 -3.31
C GLU A 426 7.96 22.97 -2.16
N LEU A 427 8.76 22.38 -1.25
CA LEU A 427 8.23 21.68 -0.09
C LEU A 427 7.65 22.68 0.94
N GLU A 428 6.33 22.66 1.10
CA GLU A 428 5.60 23.54 2.03
C GLU A 428 5.42 22.87 3.40
N GLU A 429 5.05 21.59 3.40
CA GLU A 429 4.75 20.87 4.64
C GLU A 429 5.38 19.47 4.62
N LYS A 430 6.03 19.12 5.73
CA LYS A 430 6.50 17.76 6.00
C LYS A 430 6.09 17.35 7.41
N LYS A 431 5.21 16.35 7.51
CA LYS A 431 4.89 15.67 8.77
C LYS A 431 5.32 14.22 8.68
N THR A 432 6.13 13.75 9.62
CA THR A 432 6.58 12.35 9.66
C THR A 432 6.37 11.78 11.06
N LYS A 433 5.54 10.74 11.14
CA LYS A 433 5.40 9.82 12.28
C LYS A 433 5.68 8.39 11.81
N GLU A 434 5.92 7.45 12.73
CA GLU A 434 6.32 6.06 12.46
C GLU A 434 5.49 5.35 11.37
N LYS A 435 4.19 5.64 11.27
CA LYS A 435 3.25 5.01 10.32
C LYS A 435 2.44 5.98 9.46
N THR A 436 2.63 7.28 9.65
CA THR A 436 1.90 8.33 8.91
C THR A 436 2.88 9.41 8.50
N GLY A 437 2.96 9.65 7.20
CA GLY A 437 3.80 10.69 6.62
C GLY A 437 2.96 11.55 5.68
N SER A 438 3.12 12.86 5.71
CA SER A 438 2.52 13.74 4.70
C SER A 438 3.53 14.73 4.18
N TYR A 439 3.57 14.88 2.86
CA TYR A 439 4.31 15.89 2.14
C TYR A 439 3.32 16.74 1.35
N VAL A 440 3.51 18.05 1.37
CA VAL A 440 2.76 19.00 0.54
C VAL A 440 3.76 19.86 -0.21
N PHE A 441 3.62 19.91 -1.53
CA PHE A 441 4.47 20.69 -2.42
C PHE A 441 3.65 21.69 -3.20
N LYS A 442 4.13 22.93 -3.32
CA LYS A 442 3.61 23.91 -4.28
C LYS A 442 4.27 23.71 -5.63
N LEU A 443 3.48 23.78 -6.70
CA LEU A 443 3.96 23.51 -8.06
C LEU A 443 4.17 24.79 -8.86
N TYR A 444 5.29 24.83 -9.58
CA TYR A 444 5.69 25.92 -10.45
C TYR A 444 6.14 25.38 -11.81
N ASN A 445 5.71 26.02 -12.90
CA ASN A 445 6.30 25.79 -14.22
C ASN A 445 7.63 26.54 -14.33
N VAL A 446 8.65 25.85 -14.85
CA VAL A 446 9.96 26.43 -15.13
C VAL A 446 9.96 26.96 -16.56
N LYS A 447 10.16 28.27 -16.75
CA LYS A 447 10.27 28.90 -18.07
C LYS A 447 11.67 28.71 -18.67
N GLU A 448 11.81 28.88 -19.99
CA GLU A 448 13.08 28.76 -20.71
C GLU A 448 14.21 29.68 -20.18
N GLY A 449 13.87 30.78 -19.49
CA GLY A 449 14.82 31.67 -18.80
C GLY A 449 15.06 31.37 -17.32
N GLY A 450 14.61 30.23 -16.80
CA GLY A 450 14.76 29.83 -15.38
C GLY A 450 13.75 30.46 -14.41
N GLY A 451 12.86 31.33 -14.89
CA GLY A 451 11.80 31.93 -14.08
C GLY A 451 10.73 30.90 -13.68
N LEU A 452 10.25 30.98 -12.43
CA LEU A 452 9.18 30.14 -11.90
C LEU A 452 7.82 30.82 -12.05
N LYS A 453 6.80 30.09 -12.54
CA LYS A 453 5.40 30.54 -12.57
C LYS A 453 4.53 29.60 -11.74
N GLU A 454 3.91 30.12 -10.69
CA GLU A 454 3.02 29.34 -9.82
C GLU A 454 1.80 28.83 -10.59
N LEU A 455 1.40 27.59 -10.26
CA LEU A 455 0.27 26.90 -10.90
C LEU A 455 -1.01 26.93 -10.08
N ASP A 456 -0.98 27.43 -8.84
CA ASP A 456 -2.09 27.35 -7.88
C ASP A 456 -2.54 25.90 -7.65
N ILE A 457 -1.56 24.99 -7.65
CA ILE A 457 -1.73 23.55 -7.41
C ILE A 457 -0.76 23.11 -6.32
N ARG A 458 -1.27 22.27 -5.41
CA ARG A 458 -0.46 21.58 -4.41
C ARG A 458 -0.46 20.07 -4.64
N LEU A 459 0.74 19.49 -4.77
CA LEU A 459 0.90 18.03 -4.74
C LEU A 459 0.94 17.57 -3.29
N ARG A 460 -0.01 16.72 -2.94
CA ARG A 460 -0.11 16.09 -1.64
C ARG A 460 0.20 14.61 -1.71
N ILE A 461 1.15 14.18 -0.89
CA ILE A 461 1.56 12.78 -0.75
C ILE A 461 1.29 12.36 0.68
N ARG A 462 0.34 11.45 0.90
CA ARG A 462 0.00 10.92 2.23
C ARG A 462 0.32 9.44 2.31
N LYS A 463 1.21 9.07 3.23
CA LYS A 463 1.44 7.70 3.65
C LYS A 463 0.48 7.37 4.80
N LEU A 464 -0.46 6.47 4.54
CA LEU A 464 -1.50 6.03 5.48
C LEU A 464 -1.28 4.55 5.80
N GLY A 465 -0.52 4.26 6.86
CA GLY A 465 -0.18 2.90 7.22
C GLY A 465 0.66 2.22 6.13
N GLU A 466 0.04 1.26 5.42
CA GLU A 466 0.65 0.56 4.30
C GLU A 466 0.45 1.31 2.96
N SER A 467 -0.58 2.13 2.76
CA SER A 467 -0.83 2.78 1.46
C SER A 467 -0.18 4.17 1.32
N ILE A 468 0.04 4.60 0.07
CA ILE A 468 0.43 5.98 -0.27
C ILE A 468 -0.62 6.54 -1.23
N VAL A 469 -1.17 7.70 -0.86
CA VAL A 469 -2.15 8.45 -1.64
C VAL A 469 -1.47 9.68 -2.23
N TYR A 470 -1.68 9.91 -3.51
CA TYR A 470 -1.14 11.04 -4.26
C TYR A 470 -2.31 11.84 -4.83
N ALA A 471 -2.35 13.14 -4.58
CA ALA A 471 -3.39 14.03 -5.08
C ALA A 471 -2.83 15.40 -5.45
N LEU A 472 -3.34 15.98 -6.53
CA LEU A 472 -3.17 17.40 -6.84
C LEU A 472 -4.38 18.16 -6.29
N GLU A 473 -4.18 19.02 -5.31
CA GLU A 473 -5.22 19.90 -4.74
C GLU A 473 -5.17 21.25 -5.47
N PHE A 474 -6.33 21.77 -5.89
CA PHE A 474 -6.43 23.06 -6.58
C PHE A 474 -6.69 24.19 -5.59
N ASP A 475 -5.85 25.22 -5.61
CA ASP A 475 -6.09 26.44 -4.83
C ASP A 475 -7.07 27.38 -5.57
N ASP A 476 -7.01 27.41 -6.90
CA ASP A 476 -7.98 28.09 -7.78
C ASP A 476 -8.86 27.06 -8.52
N MET A 477 -9.95 26.63 -7.88
CA MET A 477 -10.86 25.62 -8.45
C MET A 477 -11.56 26.10 -9.73
N GLU A 478 -11.84 27.40 -9.88
CA GLU A 478 -12.55 27.93 -11.05
C GLU A 478 -11.68 27.87 -12.30
N ARG A 479 -10.41 28.25 -12.17
CA ARG A 479 -9.42 28.17 -13.25
C ARG A 479 -9.27 26.75 -13.77
N TRP A 480 -9.18 25.77 -12.88
CA TRP A 480 -8.91 24.37 -13.27
C TRP A 480 -10.16 23.61 -13.69
N LEU A 481 -11.37 24.03 -13.28
CA LEU A 481 -12.64 23.41 -13.68
C LEU A 481 -12.82 23.37 -15.20
N GLY A 482 -12.31 24.36 -15.94
CA GLY A 482 -12.42 24.43 -17.40
C GLY A 482 -11.86 23.21 -18.13
N PHE A 483 -10.87 22.52 -17.56
CA PHE A 483 -10.28 21.31 -18.14
C PHE A 483 -11.13 20.05 -17.98
N PHE A 484 -12.15 20.07 -17.11
CA PHE A 484 -13.01 18.93 -16.81
C PHE A 484 -14.43 19.10 -17.37
N LYS A 485 -14.62 20.09 -18.24
CA LYS A 485 -15.95 20.47 -18.76
C LYS A 485 -16.57 19.34 -19.59
N GLN A 486 -15.76 18.63 -20.37
CA GLN A 486 -16.25 17.53 -21.22
C GLN A 486 -16.76 16.37 -20.37
N GLU A 487 -16.01 15.97 -19.34
CA GLU A 487 -16.39 14.94 -18.39
C GLU A 487 -17.64 15.33 -17.61
N LEU A 488 -17.72 16.59 -17.17
CA LEU A 488 -18.89 17.14 -16.50
C LEU A 488 -20.11 17.08 -17.42
N GLU A 489 -20.01 17.56 -18.66
CA GLU A 489 -21.10 17.53 -19.64
C GLU A 489 -21.56 16.11 -19.95
N ALA A 490 -20.63 15.16 -20.07
CA ALA A 490 -20.97 13.74 -20.25
C ALA A 490 -21.74 13.19 -19.04
N ALA A 491 -21.30 13.51 -17.82
CA ALA A 491 -22.01 13.10 -16.61
C ALA A 491 -23.40 13.76 -16.51
N MET A 492 -23.55 15.04 -16.90
CA MET A 492 -24.84 15.72 -16.90
C MET A 492 -25.82 15.11 -17.91
N LYS A 493 -25.36 14.80 -19.14
CA LYS A 493 -26.19 14.10 -20.14
C LYS A 493 -26.63 12.72 -19.66
N ALA A 494 -25.71 11.96 -19.07
CA ALA A 494 -26.04 10.68 -18.48
C ALA A 494 -27.05 10.82 -17.33
N ALA A 495 -26.95 11.88 -16.52
CA ALA A 495 -27.91 12.16 -15.46
C ALA A 495 -29.32 12.43 -16.02
N GLU A 496 -29.44 13.12 -17.15
CA GLU A 496 -30.72 13.33 -17.85
C GLU A 496 -31.33 12.00 -18.30
N GLU A 497 -30.55 11.13 -18.95
CA GLU A 497 -31.02 9.80 -19.35
C GLU A 497 -31.43 8.93 -18.16
N VAL A 498 -30.64 8.94 -17.08
CA VAL A 498 -30.99 8.23 -15.83
C VAL A 498 -32.29 8.78 -15.27
N ARG A 499 -32.47 10.11 -15.28
CA ARG A 499 -33.69 10.76 -14.77
C ARG A 499 -34.94 10.39 -15.56
N GLU A 500 -34.85 10.26 -16.88
CA GLU A 500 -35.96 9.84 -17.73
C GLU A 500 -36.29 8.35 -17.58
N ARG A 501 -35.28 7.51 -17.32
CA ARG A 501 -35.43 6.07 -17.18
C ARG A 501 -35.72 5.59 -15.77
N LEU A 502 -35.64 6.47 -14.75
CA LEU A 502 -35.98 6.15 -13.37
C LEU A 502 -37.48 5.78 -13.29
N PRO A 503 -37.83 4.50 -13.07
CA PRO A 503 -39.19 4.00 -13.24
C PRO A 503 -40.10 4.30 -12.03
N VAL A 504 -39.69 5.19 -11.12
CA VAL A 504 -40.35 5.41 -9.83
C VAL A 504 -40.55 6.90 -9.58
N GLU A 505 -41.82 7.32 -9.41
CA GLU A 505 -42.18 8.70 -9.06
C GLU A 505 -41.66 9.09 -7.66
N ASP A 506 -41.56 8.11 -6.76
CA ASP A 506 -40.96 8.25 -5.44
C ASP A 506 -39.45 8.00 -5.46
N ARG A 507 -38.67 9.07 -5.28
CA ARG A 507 -37.21 9.04 -5.26
C ARG A 507 -36.62 8.85 -3.87
N PHE A 508 -37.42 9.02 -2.82
CA PHE A 508 -36.93 9.01 -1.44
C PHE A 508 -36.20 7.70 -1.06
N PRO A 509 -36.70 6.49 -1.40
CA PRO A 509 -36.00 5.24 -1.09
C PRO A 509 -34.58 5.16 -1.68
N TYR A 510 -34.36 5.74 -2.86
CA TYR A 510 -33.03 5.78 -3.49
C TYR A 510 -32.14 6.84 -2.86
N MET A 511 -32.69 8.04 -2.62
CA MET A 511 -31.94 9.15 -2.00
C MET A 511 -31.47 8.80 -0.58
N VAL A 512 -32.29 8.13 0.23
CA VAL A 512 -31.92 7.80 1.60
C VAL A 512 -30.80 6.75 1.65
N GLY A 513 -30.73 5.84 0.67
CA GLY A 513 -29.61 4.90 0.53
C GLY A 513 -28.27 5.60 0.23
N TRP A 514 -28.29 6.63 -0.63
CA TRP A 514 -27.10 7.43 -0.88
C TRP A 514 -26.68 8.30 0.33
N VAL A 515 -27.65 8.77 1.13
CA VAL A 515 -27.39 9.54 2.36
C VAL A 515 -26.76 8.69 3.47
N ASP A 516 -27.08 7.39 3.49
CA ASP A 516 -26.44 6.39 4.32
C ASP A 516 -24.97 6.14 3.90
N SER A 517 -24.68 6.13 2.59
CA SER A 517 -23.33 5.86 2.05
C SER A 517 -22.49 7.11 1.75
N ASP A 518 -22.61 7.65 0.54
CA ASP A 518 -21.65 8.56 -0.10
C ASP A 518 -22.06 10.04 -0.04
N VAL A 519 -23.31 10.32 0.35
CA VAL A 519 -23.85 11.67 0.53
C VAL A 519 -23.91 12.02 2.00
N ALA A 520 -23.16 13.04 2.42
CA ALA A 520 -23.17 13.55 3.77
C ALA A 520 -24.13 14.72 3.94
N ILE A 521 -24.80 14.79 5.10
CA ILE A 521 -25.47 15.99 5.58
C ILE A 521 -24.46 16.77 6.42
N ILE A 522 -24.09 17.97 5.96
CA ILE A 522 -23.15 18.84 6.68
C ILE A 522 -23.80 20.16 7.04
N ARG A 523 -23.36 20.71 8.17
CA ARG A 523 -23.75 22.06 8.60
C ARG A 523 -22.75 23.07 8.06
N ARG A 524 -23.23 24.04 7.28
CA ARG A 524 -22.41 25.16 6.79
C ARG A 524 -23.05 26.47 7.23
N ARG A 525 -22.35 27.20 8.10
CA ARG A 525 -22.91 28.38 8.79
C ARG A 525 -24.21 27.99 9.51
N ASN A 526 -25.35 28.50 9.07
CA ASN A 526 -26.67 28.26 9.65
C ASN A 526 -27.56 27.34 8.81
N GLU A 527 -27.05 26.79 7.71
CA GLU A 527 -27.82 25.92 6.80
C GLU A 527 -27.25 24.51 6.78
N ARG A 528 -28.13 23.52 6.56
CA ARG A 528 -27.73 22.15 6.26
C ARG A 528 -27.74 21.94 4.77
N VAL A 529 -26.66 21.36 4.27
CA VAL A 529 -26.48 21.06 2.86
C VAL A 529 -26.14 19.58 2.70
N LEU A 530 -26.60 19.02 1.59
CA LEU A 530 -26.17 17.72 1.12
C LEU A 530 -24.88 17.89 0.35
N GLN A 531 -23.97 16.95 0.55
CA GLN A 531 -22.63 17.01 -0.01
C GLN A 531 -22.20 15.61 -0.44
N MET A 532 -21.59 15.52 -1.61
CA MET A 532 -20.94 14.31 -2.10
C MET A 532 -19.56 14.64 -2.66
N SER A 533 -18.62 13.71 -2.52
CA SER A 533 -17.36 13.71 -3.26
C SER A 533 -17.19 12.40 -4.00
N THR A 534 -16.81 12.44 -5.27
CA THR A 534 -16.58 11.22 -6.06
C THR A 534 -15.52 11.45 -7.14
N SER A 535 -14.80 10.38 -7.48
CA SER A 535 -13.93 10.30 -8.66
C SER A 535 -14.57 9.54 -9.83
N HIS A 536 -15.83 9.14 -9.70
CA HIS A 536 -16.54 8.32 -10.68
C HIS A 536 -17.65 9.12 -11.37
N LEU A 537 -17.58 9.22 -12.69
CA LEU A 537 -18.56 9.96 -13.49
C LEU A 537 -19.97 9.38 -13.41
N TRP A 538 -20.09 8.04 -13.35
CA TRP A 538 -21.39 7.39 -13.21
C TRP A 538 -22.06 7.72 -11.87
N GLN A 539 -21.30 7.75 -10.76
CA GLN A 539 -21.82 8.17 -9.44
C GLN A 539 -22.26 9.63 -9.48
N LEU A 540 -21.48 10.50 -10.12
CA LEU A 540 -21.85 11.90 -10.30
C LEU A 540 -23.16 12.03 -11.08
N ALA A 541 -23.31 11.29 -12.18
CA ALA A 541 -24.51 11.30 -13.01
C ALA A 541 -25.76 10.80 -12.25
N GLU A 542 -25.66 9.63 -11.62
CA GLU A 542 -26.77 9.01 -10.90
C GLU A 542 -27.24 9.89 -9.73
N THR A 543 -26.30 10.36 -8.92
CA THR A 543 -26.64 11.24 -7.79
C THR A 543 -27.10 12.62 -8.25
N HIS A 544 -26.61 13.14 -9.38
CA HIS A 544 -27.16 14.37 -9.95
C HIS A 544 -28.61 14.19 -10.37
N ALA A 545 -28.97 13.06 -10.97
CA ALA A 545 -30.36 12.75 -11.34
C ALA A 545 -31.31 12.71 -10.12
N LEU A 546 -30.80 12.25 -8.97
CA LEU A 546 -31.55 12.14 -7.71
C LEU A 546 -31.62 13.46 -6.93
N PHE A 547 -30.48 14.12 -6.72
CA PHE A 547 -30.33 15.26 -5.81
C PHE A 547 -30.36 16.61 -6.50
N ASP A 548 -30.20 16.66 -7.83
CA ASP A 548 -30.19 17.90 -8.62
C ASP A 548 -29.15 18.89 -8.05
N TRP A 549 -27.88 18.47 -8.10
CA TRP A 549 -26.76 19.19 -7.48
C TRP A 549 -26.66 20.63 -8.04
N SER A 550 -26.70 21.62 -7.15
CA SER A 550 -26.70 23.04 -7.54
C SER A 550 -25.29 23.64 -7.63
N ASN A 551 -24.30 22.99 -7.02
CA ASN A 551 -22.89 23.40 -7.09
C ASN A 551 -22.02 22.17 -7.28
N ILE A 552 -21.35 22.08 -8.43
CA ILE A 552 -20.36 21.04 -8.71
C ILE A 552 -19.03 21.73 -8.98
N VAL A 553 -18.01 21.35 -8.23
CA VAL A 553 -16.63 21.84 -8.38
C VAL A 553 -15.67 20.66 -8.44
N VAL A 554 -14.50 20.88 -9.02
CA VAL A 554 -13.39 19.90 -8.99
C VAL A 554 -12.38 20.42 -7.97
N ARG A 555 -12.17 19.67 -6.89
CA ARG A 555 -11.22 20.06 -5.83
C ARG A 555 -9.77 19.74 -6.18
N GLY A 556 -9.58 18.83 -7.12
CA GLY A 556 -8.28 18.30 -7.44
C GLY A 556 -8.35 17.08 -8.35
N VAL A 557 -7.21 16.42 -8.47
CA VAL A 557 -7.03 15.19 -9.24
C VAL A 557 -6.30 14.17 -8.39
N SER A 558 -6.95 13.04 -8.14
CA SER A 558 -6.34 11.85 -7.56
C SER A 558 -5.40 11.19 -8.58
N LEU A 559 -4.16 10.92 -8.18
CA LEU A 559 -3.15 10.29 -9.03
C LEU A 559 -3.07 8.79 -8.71
N THR A 560 -3.76 7.98 -9.50
CA THR A 560 -3.92 6.53 -9.27
C THR A 560 -3.06 5.72 -10.24
N LEU A 561 -2.99 4.40 -10.04
CA LEU A 561 -2.32 3.49 -11.00
C LEU A 561 -3.14 3.27 -12.28
N GLU A 562 -4.41 3.66 -12.30
CA GLU A 562 -5.26 3.73 -13.51
C GLU A 562 -5.14 5.10 -14.22
N GLY A 563 -4.30 5.99 -13.66
CA GLY A 563 -4.11 7.35 -14.14
C GLY A 563 -4.82 8.42 -13.31
N PRO A 564 -4.79 9.67 -13.81
CA PRO A 564 -5.38 10.81 -13.12
C PRO A 564 -6.91 10.70 -13.13
N LYS A 565 -7.53 10.89 -11.96
CA LYS A 565 -8.99 10.89 -11.78
C LYS A 565 -9.43 12.20 -11.13
N PRO A 566 -10.35 12.97 -11.73
CA PRO A 566 -10.83 14.20 -11.12
C PRO A 566 -11.63 13.92 -9.85
N GLU A 567 -11.47 14.76 -8.83
CA GLU A 567 -12.25 14.70 -7.60
C GLU A 567 -13.40 15.71 -7.66
N PHE A 568 -14.55 15.23 -8.10
CA PHE A 568 -15.77 16.03 -8.14
C PHE A 568 -16.33 16.18 -6.74
N TYR A 569 -16.83 17.37 -6.48
CA TYR A 569 -17.46 17.73 -5.24
C TYR A 569 -18.78 18.41 -5.55
N ALA A 570 -19.87 17.79 -5.14
CA ALA A 570 -21.22 18.25 -5.42
C ALA A 570 -21.93 18.67 -4.13
N ARG A 571 -22.74 19.72 -4.21
CA ARG A 571 -23.55 20.22 -3.09
C ARG A 571 -24.93 20.63 -3.56
N THR A 572 -25.92 20.47 -2.68
CA THR A 572 -27.24 21.06 -2.81
C THR A 572 -27.85 21.32 -1.42
N SER A 573 -28.99 22.01 -1.35
CA SER A 573 -29.68 22.25 -0.07
C SER A 573 -30.28 20.95 0.48
N LEU A 574 -30.37 20.83 1.81
CA LEU A 574 -31.10 19.71 2.43
C LEU A 574 -32.58 19.67 1.97
N GLY A 575 -33.14 20.80 1.55
CA GLY A 575 -34.50 20.91 1.03
C GLY A 575 -34.83 19.94 -0.10
N LYS A 576 -33.85 19.52 -0.91
CA LYS A 576 -34.07 18.49 -1.95
C LYS A 576 -34.47 17.13 -1.36
N LEU A 577 -33.87 16.76 -0.22
CA LEU A 577 -34.25 15.57 0.54
C LEU A 577 -35.60 15.78 1.24
N ASP A 578 -35.84 16.96 1.81
CA ASP A 578 -37.12 17.29 2.46
C ASP A 578 -38.29 17.20 1.46
N ASP A 579 -38.12 17.73 0.25
CA ASP A 579 -39.11 17.65 -0.83
C ASP A 579 -39.40 16.20 -1.24
N ALA A 580 -38.37 15.35 -1.30
CA ALA A 580 -38.53 13.93 -1.61
C ALA A 580 -39.28 13.19 -0.49
N ILE A 581 -38.95 13.47 0.77
CA ILE A 581 -39.64 12.93 1.95
C ILE A 581 -41.12 13.32 1.92
N LYS A 582 -41.40 14.61 1.71
CA LYS A 582 -42.78 15.12 1.64
C LYS A 582 -43.58 14.41 0.55
N LYS A 583 -43.05 14.29 -0.67
CA LYS A 583 -43.71 13.57 -1.77
C LYS A 583 -43.93 12.09 -1.45
N SER A 584 -42.93 11.43 -0.86
CA SER A 584 -43.04 10.04 -0.43
C SER A 584 -44.14 9.86 0.63
N ALA A 585 -44.27 10.80 1.56
CA ALA A 585 -45.32 10.79 2.59
C ALA A 585 -46.73 11.08 2.02
N GLU A 586 -46.82 11.86 0.95
CA GLU A 586 -48.08 12.21 0.28
C GLU A 586 -48.63 11.09 -0.61
N CYS A 587 -47.78 10.39 -1.38
CA CYS A 587 -48.24 9.37 -2.33
C CYS A 587 -47.27 8.20 -2.58
N GLY A 588 -46.11 8.15 -1.92
CA GLY A 588 -45.06 7.17 -2.17
C GLY A 588 -44.90 6.08 -1.10
N TRP A 589 -43.67 5.64 -0.90
CA TRP A 589 -43.27 4.60 0.05
C TRP A 589 -43.69 4.92 1.48
N LEU A 590 -43.39 6.13 1.96
CA LEU A 590 -43.78 6.54 3.32
C LEU A 590 -45.31 6.60 3.48
N ASN A 591 -46.04 7.01 2.44
CA ASN A 591 -47.50 6.98 2.44
C ASN A 591 -48.02 5.54 2.58
N MET A 592 -47.49 4.61 1.78
CA MET A 592 -47.87 3.20 1.83
C MET A 592 -47.67 2.61 3.24
N LEU A 593 -46.57 2.96 3.91
CA LEU A 593 -46.35 2.60 5.32
C LEU A 593 -47.35 3.29 6.25
N GLY A 594 -47.62 4.57 6.04
CA GLY A 594 -48.57 5.35 6.83
C GLY A 594 -50.02 4.88 6.76
N THR A 595 -50.42 4.18 5.70
CA THR A 595 -51.76 3.55 5.63
C THR A 595 -51.94 2.39 6.61
N LYS A 596 -50.86 1.90 7.24
CA LYS A 596 -50.93 0.81 8.22
C LYS A 596 -51.42 1.32 9.57
N ALA A 597 -52.12 0.45 10.28
CA ALA A 597 -52.67 0.76 11.59
C ALA A 597 -51.57 1.25 12.55
N GLY A 598 -51.78 2.45 13.11
CA GLY A 598 -50.86 3.07 14.08
C GLY A 598 -49.70 3.86 13.48
N LEU A 599 -49.60 4.03 12.15
CA LEU A 599 -48.52 4.79 11.49
C LEU A 599 -49.02 5.99 10.68
N LYS A 600 -50.28 6.38 10.84
CA LYS A 600 -50.96 7.40 10.01
C LYS A 600 -50.27 8.76 10.04
N ASP A 601 -49.60 9.06 11.13
CA ASP A 601 -48.85 10.29 11.32
C ASP A 601 -47.60 10.41 10.42
N LEU A 602 -47.10 9.29 9.88
CA LEU A 602 -46.04 9.28 8.86
C LEU A 602 -46.42 10.05 7.59
N MET A 603 -47.72 10.12 7.26
CA MET A 603 -48.25 10.86 6.10
C MET A 603 -48.11 12.39 6.26
N TYR A 604 -47.82 12.89 7.47
CA TYR A 604 -47.65 14.32 7.73
C TYR A 604 -46.19 14.75 7.85
N VAL A 605 -45.24 13.82 7.68
CA VAL A 605 -43.81 14.10 7.69
C VAL A 605 -43.42 14.90 6.44
N LYS A 606 -42.74 16.04 6.63
CA LYS A 606 -42.40 16.97 5.54
C LYS A 606 -40.91 17.23 5.38
N SER A 607 -40.09 16.71 6.27
CA SER A 607 -38.65 17.00 6.29
C SER A 607 -37.87 15.85 6.93
N TRP A 608 -36.56 15.90 6.76
CA TRP A 608 -35.63 14.99 7.42
C TRP A 608 -35.73 15.06 8.95
N ASP A 609 -35.91 16.24 9.53
CA ASP A 609 -36.10 16.37 10.98
C ASP A 609 -37.42 15.82 11.47
N ASP A 610 -38.49 15.98 10.69
CA ASP A 610 -39.78 15.37 11.01
C ASP A 610 -39.68 13.86 10.94
N LEU A 611 -38.97 13.32 9.94
CA LEU A 611 -38.80 11.89 9.77
C LEU A 611 -37.96 11.27 10.90
N LYS A 612 -36.86 11.90 11.29
CA LYS A 612 -36.04 11.48 12.43
C LYS A 612 -36.85 11.44 13.72
N ARG A 613 -37.63 12.50 13.98
CA ARG A 613 -38.51 12.57 15.15
C ARG A 613 -39.57 11.48 15.12
N TRP A 614 -40.22 11.28 13.97
CA TRP A 614 -41.19 10.22 13.79
C TRP A 614 -40.60 8.82 14.05
N VAL A 615 -39.41 8.53 13.52
CA VAL A 615 -38.70 7.25 13.77
C VAL A 615 -38.34 7.10 15.24
N ALA A 616 -37.88 8.16 15.90
CA ALA A 616 -37.61 8.15 17.33
C ALA A 616 -38.89 7.91 18.16
N ASP A 617 -40.02 8.46 17.75
CA ASP A 617 -41.30 8.29 18.44
C ASP A 617 -41.87 6.86 18.28
N HIS A 618 -41.57 6.19 17.17
CA HIS A 618 -41.99 4.81 16.85
C HIS A 618 -40.88 3.77 17.05
N TRP A 619 -39.85 4.13 17.81
CA TRP A 619 -38.64 3.31 17.98
C TRP A 619 -38.89 2.00 18.74
N ASP A 620 -39.96 1.95 19.54
CA ASP A 620 -40.38 0.74 20.25
C ASP A 620 -40.66 -0.43 19.30
N ILE A 621 -41.15 -0.15 18.08
CA ILE A 621 -41.36 -1.17 17.03
C ILE A 621 -40.03 -1.82 16.65
N VAL A 622 -38.98 -1.01 16.46
CA VAL A 622 -37.62 -1.47 16.09
C VAL A 622 -37.03 -2.30 17.23
N VAL A 623 -37.09 -1.79 18.47
CA VAL A 623 -36.59 -2.47 19.66
C VAL A 623 -37.28 -3.83 19.84
N ASN A 624 -38.61 -3.87 19.83
CA ASN A 624 -39.37 -5.10 20.03
C ASN A 624 -39.08 -6.13 18.92
N ALA A 625 -38.94 -5.68 17.68
CA ALA A 625 -38.60 -6.53 16.53
C ALA A 625 -37.19 -7.13 16.64
N ALA A 626 -36.21 -6.35 17.13
CA ALA A 626 -34.85 -6.80 17.35
C ALA A 626 -34.75 -7.76 18.55
N VAL A 627 -35.37 -7.40 19.69
CA VAL A 627 -35.41 -8.24 20.90
C VAL A 627 -36.03 -9.61 20.62
N ARG A 628 -37.12 -9.67 19.84
CA ARG A 628 -37.76 -10.94 19.47
C ARG A 628 -36.84 -11.85 18.65
N ARG A 629 -35.90 -11.29 17.87
CA ARG A 629 -34.99 -12.04 16.99
C ARG A 629 -33.62 -12.33 17.62
N LEU A 630 -33.10 -11.41 18.43
CA LEU A 630 -31.72 -11.39 18.93
C LEU A 630 -31.64 -11.51 20.46
N GLY A 631 -32.76 -11.44 21.17
CA GLY A 631 -32.85 -11.52 22.64
C GLY A 631 -32.81 -10.15 23.33
N GLU A 632 -33.11 -10.12 24.64
CA GLU A 632 -33.22 -8.88 25.43
C GLU A 632 -31.91 -8.08 25.57
N GLY A 633 -30.76 -8.69 25.31
CA GLY A 633 -29.45 -8.04 25.44
C GLY A 633 -29.27 -6.81 24.55
N VAL A 634 -29.97 -6.73 23.41
CA VAL A 634 -29.86 -5.61 22.46
C VAL A 634 -30.73 -4.39 22.82
N ARG A 635 -31.66 -4.52 23.79
CA ARG A 635 -32.63 -3.47 24.11
C ARG A 635 -31.95 -2.17 24.55
N GLY A 636 -31.04 -2.26 25.52
CA GLY A 636 -30.39 -1.08 26.08
C GLY A 636 -29.55 -0.31 25.06
N GLU A 637 -28.88 -1.02 24.14
CA GLU A 637 -28.10 -0.40 23.05
C GLU A 637 -29.00 0.33 22.05
N LEU A 638 -30.14 -0.28 21.68
CA LEU A 638 -31.10 0.34 20.77
C LEU A 638 -31.81 1.53 21.42
N GLU A 639 -32.15 1.47 22.71
CA GLU A 639 -32.73 2.60 23.44
C GLU A 639 -31.74 3.77 23.51
N ALA A 640 -30.45 3.51 23.76
CA ALA A 640 -29.41 4.54 23.71
C ALA A 640 -29.22 5.12 22.29
N LEU A 641 -29.42 4.32 21.25
CA LEU A 641 -29.34 4.78 19.86
C LEU A 641 -30.48 5.75 19.50
N ARG A 642 -31.69 5.52 20.04
CA ARG A 642 -32.86 6.39 19.87
C ARG A 642 -32.57 7.84 20.23
N ASP A 643 -31.96 8.06 21.39
CA ASP A 643 -31.68 9.41 21.92
C ASP A 643 -30.65 10.17 21.06
N ARG A 644 -29.88 9.42 20.27
CA ARG A 644 -28.84 9.95 19.38
C ARG A 644 -29.34 10.22 17.96
N LEU A 645 -30.59 9.89 17.63
CA LEU A 645 -31.17 10.14 16.31
C LEU A 645 -31.29 11.63 15.97
N ASN A 646 -31.11 12.55 16.91
CA ASN A 646 -31.02 13.98 16.58
C ASN A 646 -29.73 14.35 15.83
N ASP A 647 -28.67 13.54 15.93
CA ASP A 647 -27.41 13.71 15.21
C ASP A 647 -27.56 13.19 13.76
N ASP A 648 -27.41 14.08 12.78
CA ASP A 648 -27.53 13.75 11.36
C ASP A 648 -26.52 12.67 10.91
N LYS A 649 -25.34 12.59 11.56
CA LYS A 649 -24.33 11.57 11.23
C LYS A 649 -24.81 10.17 11.61
N ILE A 650 -25.56 10.06 12.70
CA ILE A 650 -26.09 8.79 13.20
C ILE A 650 -27.41 8.47 12.51
N ALA A 651 -28.30 9.46 12.39
CA ALA A 651 -29.61 9.29 11.81
C ALA A 651 -29.57 8.77 10.36
N ARG A 652 -28.61 9.25 9.56
CA ARG A 652 -28.48 8.82 8.15
C ARG A 652 -28.22 7.31 8.01
N GLU A 653 -27.53 6.71 8.98
CA GLU A 653 -27.19 5.28 9.01
C GLU A 653 -28.31 4.42 9.61
N VAL A 654 -29.27 5.04 10.30
CA VAL A 654 -30.25 4.33 11.14
C VAL A 654 -31.69 4.46 10.64
N VAL A 655 -32.08 5.61 10.10
CA VAL A 655 -33.47 5.91 9.72
C VAL A 655 -33.98 4.99 8.61
N ALA A 656 -33.20 4.78 7.54
CA ALA A 656 -33.62 3.89 6.45
C ALA A 656 -33.76 2.42 6.89
N PRO A 657 -32.78 1.83 7.59
CA PRO A 657 -32.95 0.49 8.18
C PRO A 657 -34.15 0.41 9.13
N ALA A 658 -34.37 1.41 9.98
CA ALA A 658 -35.51 1.42 10.90
C ALA A 658 -36.85 1.38 10.15
N LEU A 659 -37.01 2.20 9.10
CA LEU A 659 -38.21 2.20 8.26
C LEU A 659 -38.44 0.87 7.54
N LEU A 660 -37.37 0.25 7.02
CA LEU A 660 -37.44 -1.08 6.41
C LEU A 660 -37.84 -2.16 7.42
N LEU A 661 -37.35 -2.09 8.66
CA LEU A 661 -37.74 -3.01 9.73
C LEU A 661 -39.21 -2.80 10.17
N ILE A 662 -39.66 -1.54 10.26
CA ILE A 662 -41.06 -1.22 10.56
C ILE A 662 -41.97 -1.74 9.44
N GLN A 663 -41.59 -1.53 8.18
CA GLN A 663 -42.27 -2.12 7.03
C GLN A 663 -42.35 -3.63 7.16
N ALA A 664 -41.23 -4.25 7.52
CA ALA A 664 -41.13 -5.67 7.66
C ALA A 664 -42.12 -6.25 8.69
N GLU A 665 -42.21 -5.61 9.85
CA GLU A 665 -43.13 -6.01 10.91
C GLU A 665 -44.61 -5.78 10.56
N ARG A 666 -44.93 -4.71 9.81
CA ARG A 666 -46.31 -4.31 9.53
C ARG A 666 -46.88 -4.91 8.24
N LEU A 667 -46.02 -5.25 7.28
CA LEU A 667 -46.42 -5.85 6.01
C LEU A 667 -46.22 -7.38 5.98
N GLY A 668 -45.42 -7.93 6.90
CA GLY A 668 -44.99 -9.32 6.85
C GLY A 668 -43.94 -9.52 5.76
N VAL A 669 -42.82 -10.17 6.09
CA VAL A 669 -41.65 -10.27 5.20
C VAL A 669 -41.53 -11.70 4.72
N ASN A 670 -41.42 -11.90 3.40
CA ASN A 670 -40.87 -13.16 2.89
C ASN A 670 -39.35 -13.20 3.16
N GLU A 671 -38.76 -14.38 3.25
CA GLU A 671 -37.34 -14.59 3.57
C GLU A 671 -36.36 -13.78 2.68
N THR A 672 -36.76 -13.47 1.44
CA THR A 672 -35.99 -12.71 0.46
C THR A 672 -35.83 -11.24 0.87
N THR A 673 -36.86 -10.60 1.41
CA THR A 673 -36.78 -9.20 1.86
C THR A 673 -36.00 -9.06 3.17
N LEU A 674 -35.99 -10.10 4.03
CA LEU A 674 -35.07 -10.18 5.17
C LEU A 674 -33.60 -10.35 4.74
N ARG A 675 -33.34 -11.07 3.63
CA ARG A 675 -31.99 -11.13 3.03
C ARG A 675 -31.55 -9.78 2.47
N TYR A 676 -32.43 -9.03 1.81
CA TYR A 676 -32.11 -7.67 1.35
C TYR A 676 -31.86 -6.72 2.52
N PHE A 677 -32.67 -6.78 3.57
CA PHE A 677 -32.45 -6.03 4.81
C PHE A 677 -31.12 -6.40 5.47
N GLY A 678 -30.81 -7.70 5.59
CA GLY A 678 -29.53 -8.19 6.10
C GLY A 678 -28.34 -7.79 5.23
N ALA A 679 -28.50 -7.71 3.90
CA ALA A 679 -27.46 -7.24 2.98
C ALA A 679 -27.22 -5.73 3.07
N VAL A 680 -28.27 -4.92 3.25
CA VAL A 680 -28.18 -3.46 3.45
C VAL A 680 -27.54 -3.15 4.81
N VAL A 681 -27.98 -3.82 5.88
CA VAL A 681 -27.41 -3.67 7.22
C VAL A 681 -25.97 -4.22 7.28
N SER A 682 -25.68 -5.34 6.61
CA SER A 682 -24.30 -5.85 6.48
C SER A 682 -23.39 -4.94 5.66
N GLY A 683 -23.95 -4.09 4.78
CA GLY A 683 -23.21 -3.04 4.08
C GLY A 683 -22.99 -1.80 4.95
N ALA A 684 -23.98 -1.42 5.75
CA ALA A 684 -23.91 -0.29 6.69
C ALA A 684 -22.97 -0.57 7.90
N ILE A 685 -22.87 -1.83 8.34
CA ILE A 685 -21.95 -2.24 9.41
C ILE A 685 -20.48 -2.32 8.94
N ASP A 686 -20.22 -2.38 7.62
CA ASP A 686 -18.89 -2.65 7.05
C ASP A 686 -18.28 -1.43 6.31
N GLY A 687 -18.37 -0.25 6.92
CA GLY A 687 -17.49 0.88 6.62
C GLY A 687 -16.18 0.85 7.42
N ASP A 688 -16.28 0.53 8.72
CA ASP A 688 -15.22 0.38 9.72
C ASP A 688 -15.80 0.00 11.12
N GLY A 689 -16.95 -0.68 11.18
CA GLY A 689 -17.70 -0.96 12.40
C GLY A 689 -17.01 -1.90 13.39
N THR A 690 -16.23 -1.35 14.32
CA THR A 690 -16.11 -1.90 15.68
C THR A 690 -17.42 -1.80 16.43
#